data_AF-A0A7W0W1Z1-F1
#
_entry.id   AF-A0A7W0W1Z1-F1
#
_cell.length_a   1.000
_cell.length_b   1.000
_cell.length_c   1.000
_cell.angle_alpha   90.00
_cell.angle_beta   90.00
_cell.angle_gamma   90.00
#
_symmetry.space_group_name_H-M   'P 1'
#
loop_
_entity.id
_entity.type
_entity.pdbx_description
1 polymer ?
#
loop_
_entity_poly.entity_id
_entity_poly.type
_entity_poly.pdbx_seq_one_letter_code
_entity_poly.pdbx_strand_id
1 'polypeptide(L)'
;MKRLALLCLLVVGCADEGTMDLDEEWGMEGPLEPTPPPGKEDSEFRKGLLVNTDTTRTQVWTARNKWEDVETTAAKAAGLAWPANSGLTWDQKYGKWIESLAWVPAQNGYSTTVQLTTPWNKTLPSPSLECAEMSLFLRITFSAWYELPLFFETVDSTGKRVYLGHNGVRTSSGRYASSPEFAIRYKDYSKTPGWETSWPKDTALRAKHVAGGDDSQPALAPNVGFGAYLDELHLNKRAGYFTVMALDYLGSMNLADSANTYNIIADAVRPGDTLIERWQRSGIGHTLVVKEVRELAGGSKDITMISGSMPRRQGVRESGVASKSYFVSAYSGGPGMNSDGHEYAKLGGGIKRFRVAKNVGGYWTNTWMASDEASWINSTNYTAIAARPARFEQLLGQVAPAQQKAELLQQIADARHHLAQYPASCSARERREHAFEQLYQVSRTAFGQTIAQVDAQYREMEDYVLGELEYTKSKTCCWNSSTSAMFDIIMKQAQAEQDAAAAAGTCVAPTVFASRQDGYAKWSSYAASLGRASDWKPWSEDEACSQRNVAADTVAVTGSTQYCELETGGGTPACTDAQEPNDGRANARAVTGTVLNLQICAADEDWYKVSAGGTVKIEFVHANGDLDLAAFDANGTRVDVSESTANTEDVTVPAGGTVRVFGYSGARNAYKLIAP
;
A
#
# COMPACT_ATOMS: atom_id res chain seq x y z
N MET A 1 -8.79 18.17 42.69
CA MET A 1 -9.47 16.89 42.43
C MET A 1 -9.25 16.52 40.97
N LYS A 2 -8.52 15.41 40.77
CA LYS A 2 -8.20 14.65 39.54
C LYS A 2 -8.13 15.41 38.21
N ARG A 3 -6.92 15.90 37.90
CA ARG A 3 -6.45 16.13 36.52
C ARG A 3 -6.14 14.77 35.89
N LEU A 4 -6.82 14.40 34.81
CA LEU A 4 -6.42 13.31 33.94
C LEU A 4 -5.55 13.95 32.86
N ALA A 5 -4.24 13.79 32.96
CA ALA A 5 -3.32 14.14 31.89
C ALA A 5 -3.50 13.10 30.78
N LEU A 6 -3.95 13.55 29.61
CA LEU A 6 -4.01 12.73 28.40
C LEU A 6 -2.61 12.73 27.80
N LEU A 7 -1.74 11.88 28.34
CA LEU A 7 -0.43 11.59 27.77
C LEU A 7 -0.69 10.69 26.55
N CYS A 8 -0.35 11.15 25.34
CA CYS A 8 -0.07 10.24 24.23
C CYS A 8 0.96 9.21 24.73
N LEU A 9 0.63 7.92 24.67
CA LEU A 9 1.57 6.85 25.00
C LEU A 9 2.70 6.85 23.95
N LEU A 10 3.77 7.57 24.25
CA LEU A 10 5.12 7.26 23.78
C LEU A 10 5.55 5.95 24.47
N VAL A 11 5.69 4.89 23.69
CA VAL A 11 6.33 3.64 24.17
C VAL A 11 7.82 3.92 24.31
N VAL A 12 8.28 4.01 25.56
CA VAL A 12 9.71 4.08 25.92
C VAL A 12 10.27 2.65 25.94
N GLY A 13 11.19 2.36 25.02
CA GLY A 13 12.14 1.25 25.09
C GLY A 13 13.56 1.80 24.90
N CYS A 14 14.41 1.68 25.93
CA CYS A 14 15.79 2.21 26.02
C CYS A 14 16.69 1.73 24.85
N ALA A 15 17.64 2.47 24.27
CA ALA A 15 18.35 3.70 24.66
C ALA A 15 18.90 4.47 23.43
N ASP A 16 19.01 5.80 23.61
CA ASP A 16 19.80 6.84 22.89
C ASP A 16 19.72 6.98 21.37
N GLU A 17 18.69 7.72 20.89
CA GLU A 17 18.84 8.93 20.05
C GLU A 17 17.73 9.92 20.46
N GLY A 18 18.06 11.21 20.63
CA GLY A 18 17.19 12.20 21.29
C GLY A 18 15.79 12.30 20.68
N THR A 19 14.75 12.02 21.48
CA THR A 19 13.37 12.31 21.10
C THR A 19 13.21 13.81 20.88
N MET A 20 13.05 14.23 19.62
CA MET A 20 12.79 15.63 19.27
C MET A 20 11.53 16.11 20.00
N ASP A 21 11.66 17.16 20.81
CA ASP A 21 10.51 17.89 21.34
C ASP A 21 9.91 18.72 20.20
N LEU A 22 8.88 18.17 19.56
CA LEU A 22 8.16 18.79 18.44
C LEU A 22 7.60 20.17 18.79
N ASP A 23 7.14 20.34 20.04
CA ASP A 23 6.49 21.56 20.47
C ASP A 23 7.54 22.67 20.65
N GLU A 24 8.71 22.32 21.18
CA GLU A 24 9.87 23.22 21.22
C GLU A 24 10.37 23.56 19.82
N GLU A 25 10.51 22.55 18.94
CA GLU A 25 11.01 22.72 17.58
C GLU A 25 10.16 23.70 16.77
N TRP A 26 8.85 23.49 16.81
CA TRP A 26 7.90 24.26 16.01
C TRP A 26 7.34 25.47 16.77
N GLY A 27 7.61 25.59 18.07
CA GLY A 27 7.12 26.69 18.90
C GLY A 27 5.59 26.70 19.01
N MET A 28 4.98 25.54 19.10
CA MET A 28 3.53 25.40 19.28
C MET A 28 3.21 24.16 20.08
N GLU A 29 2.22 24.23 20.95
CA GLU A 29 1.79 23.06 21.72
C GLU A 29 0.78 22.22 20.92
N GLY A 30 1.02 20.91 20.85
CA GLY A 30 0.07 19.91 20.36
C GLY A 30 -0.81 19.30 21.47
N PRO A 31 -1.78 18.42 21.13
CA PRO A 31 -2.19 18.07 19.77
C PRO A 31 -3.10 19.13 19.14
N LEU A 32 -3.12 19.14 17.80
CA LEU A 32 -4.07 19.93 17.00
C LEU A 32 -5.24 19.03 16.57
N GLU A 33 -6.40 19.27 17.18
CA GLU A 33 -7.57 18.41 17.06
C GLU A 33 -8.46 18.79 15.86
N PRO A 34 -9.27 17.87 15.33
CA PRO A 34 -10.32 18.19 14.38
C PRO A 34 -11.23 19.31 14.89
N THR A 35 -11.77 20.11 13.97
CA THR A 35 -12.77 21.12 14.33
C THR A 35 -14.02 20.46 14.91
N PRO A 36 -14.77 21.16 15.78
CA PRO A 36 -16.04 20.65 16.30
C PRO A 36 -16.98 20.26 15.14
N PRO A 37 -17.86 19.25 15.34
CA PRO A 37 -18.77 18.78 14.30
C PRO A 37 -19.46 19.95 13.61
N PRO A 38 -19.55 19.93 12.27
CA PRO A 38 -20.06 21.06 11.54
C PRO A 38 -21.55 21.31 11.86
N GLY A 39 -21.98 22.57 11.76
CA GLY A 39 -23.39 22.94 11.69
C GLY A 39 -24.04 22.56 10.35
N LYS A 40 -25.12 23.25 9.96
CA LYS A 40 -25.80 23.04 8.67
C LYS A 40 -24.82 23.07 7.50
N GLU A 41 -25.08 22.24 6.48
CA GLU A 41 -24.32 22.22 5.22
C GLU A 41 -22.80 22.03 5.41
N ASP A 42 -22.39 21.20 6.36
CA ASP A 42 -20.98 20.97 6.70
C ASP A 42 -20.24 22.24 7.13
N SER A 43 -20.98 23.26 7.60
CA SER A 43 -20.46 24.62 7.79
C SER A 43 -19.71 25.13 6.56
N GLU A 44 -20.19 24.80 5.37
CA GLU A 44 -19.67 25.37 4.15
C GLU A 44 -19.68 26.89 4.23
N PHE A 45 -18.74 27.51 3.52
CA PHE A 45 -18.54 28.96 3.55
C PHE A 45 -18.19 29.56 4.92
N ARG A 46 -17.81 28.73 5.91
CA ARG A 46 -17.28 29.23 7.19
C ARG A 46 -16.06 30.11 6.92
N LYS A 47 -16.15 31.37 7.31
CA LYS A 47 -15.07 32.34 7.18
C LYS A 47 -13.82 31.85 7.89
N GLY A 48 -12.73 31.74 7.15
CA GLY A 48 -11.38 31.52 7.68
C GLY A 48 -10.67 32.85 7.91
N LEU A 49 -9.42 32.94 7.47
CA LEU A 49 -8.61 34.15 7.56
C LEU A 49 -9.03 35.20 6.52
N LEU A 50 -8.97 36.49 6.89
CA LEU A 50 -9.11 37.57 5.91
C LEU A 50 -8.01 37.48 4.85
N VAL A 51 -8.38 37.63 3.57
CA VAL A 51 -7.43 37.53 2.45
C VAL A 51 -6.38 38.65 2.50
N ASN A 52 -6.76 39.83 2.98
CA ASN A 52 -5.87 40.99 3.13
C ASN A 52 -5.05 40.97 4.44
N THR A 53 -5.06 39.87 5.20
CA THR A 53 -4.20 39.72 6.38
C THR A 53 -2.75 39.89 5.97
N ASP A 54 -1.96 40.67 6.72
CA ASP A 54 -0.51 40.72 6.51
C ASP A 54 0.13 39.38 6.92
N THR A 55 0.59 38.65 5.92
CA THR A 55 1.26 37.35 6.04
C THR A 55 2.71 37.42 5.60
N THR A 56 3.26 38.60 5.31
CA THR A 56 4.60 38.76 4.71
C THR A 56 5.70 38.01 5.47
N ARG A 57 5.59 37.90 6.79
CA ARG A 57 6.56 37.19 7.65
C ARG A 57 6.26 35.70 7.82
N THR A 58 4.98 35.31 7.89
CA THR A 58 4.57 33.92 8.16
C THR A 58 4.33 33.10 6.88
N GLN A 59 4.30 33.74 5.72
CA GLN A 59 3.93 33.11 4.46
C GLN A 59 4.90 32.00 4.06
N VAL A 60 4.34 30.85 3.67
CA VAL A 60 5.06 29.71 3.11
C VAL A 60 5.24 29.91 1.60
N TRP A 61 4.13 30.19 0.89
CA TRP A 61 4.13 30.60 -0.51
C TRP A 61 3.01 31.61 -0.78
N THR A 62 3.14 32.40 -1.84
CA THR A 62 2.07 33.30 -2.28
C THR A 62 1.05 32.51 -3.08
N ALA A 63 -0.24 32.58 -2.73
CA ALA A 63 -1.31 32.03 -3.55
C ALA A 63 -1.61 32.97 -4.73
N ARG A 64 -1.16 32.64 -5.95
CA ARG A 64 -1.36 33.45 -7.17
C ARG A 64 -2.45 32.90 -8.08
N ASN A 65 -2.64 31.59 -8.06
CA ASN A 65 -3.64 30.91 -8.87
C ASN A 65 -4.87 30.58 -8.01
N LYS A 66 -6.01 30.36 -8.66
CA LYS A 66 -7.22 29.83 -8.03
C LYS A 66 -7.46 28.41 -8.51
N TRP A 67 -8.06 27.57 -7.67
CA TRP A 67 -8.34 26.18 -8.04
C TRP A 67 -9.19 26.06 -9.32
N GLU A 68 -10.05 27.04 -9.60
CA GLU A 68 -10.95 27.09 -10.76
C GLU A 68 -10.33 27.69 -12.02
N ASP A 69 -9.11 28.21 -11.97
CA ASP A 69 -8.52 28.87 -13.13
C ASP A 69 -8.32 27.88 -14.28
N VAL A 70 -8.88 28.21 -15.45
CA VAL A 70 -8.66 27.51 -16.73
C VAL A 70 -8.08 28.42 -17.81
N GLU A 71 -8.31 29.73 -17.70
CA GLU A 71 -7.98 30.71 -18.75
C GLU A 71 -6.71 31.52 -18.50
N THR A 72 -6.16 31.51 -17.28
CA THR A 72 -4.95 32.29 -16.94
C THR A 72 -3.72 31.75 -17.67
N THR A 73 -2.68 32.58 -17.81
CA THR A 73 -1.41 32.14 -18.46
C THR A 73 -0.84 30.89 -17.79
N ALA A 74 -0.86 30.83 -16.45
CA ALA A 74 -0.41 29.66 -15.71
C ALA A 74 -1.33 28.44 -15.95
N ALA A 75 -2.65 28.63 -16.01
CA ALA A 75 -3.59 27.56 -16.27
C ALA A 75 -3.50 27.00 -17.71
N LYS A 76 -3.13 27.84 -18.69
CA LYS A 76 -2.93 27.42 -20.09
C LYS A 76 -1.57 26.77 -20.35
N ALA A 77 -0.61 26.87 -19.44
CA ALA A 77 0.69 26.25 -19.60
C ALA A 77 0.59 24.72 -19.61
N ALA A 78 1.43 24.07 -20.42
CA ALA A 78 1.66 22.63 -20.32
C ALA A 78 2.25 22.29 -18.94
N GLY A 79 1.94 21.12 -18.43
CA GLY A 79 2.44 20.65 -17.15
C GLY A 79 2.83 19.17 -17.19
N LEU A 80 2.87 18.55 -16.01
CA LEU A 80 3.39 17.19 -15.85
C LEU A 80 2.57 16.12 -16.59
N ALA A 81 1.25 16.27 -16.59
CA ALA A 81 0.31 15.26 -17.08
C ALA A 81 -0.78 15.84 -18.00
N TRP A 82 -0.55 17.03 -18.55
CA TRP A 82 -1.52 17.71 -19.43
C TRP A 82 -0.83 18.60 -20.47
N PRO A 83 -1.42 18.70 -21.69
CA PRO A 83 -0.92 19.60 -22.72
C PRO A 83 -1.22 21.06 -22.39
N ALA A 84 -0.59 21.98 -23.13
CA ALA A 84 -0.96 23.39 -23.10
C ALA A 84 -2.43 23.56 -23.53
N ASN A 85 -3.12 24.55 -22.95
CA ASN A 85 -4.54 24.83 -23.17
C ASN A 85 -5.46 23.62 -22.94
N SER A 86 -5.16 22.79 -21.92
CA SER A 86 -5.95 21.58 -21.63
C SER A 86 -7.40 21.84 -21.23
N GLY A 87 -7.76 23.08 -20.90
CA GLY A 87 -9.09 23.44 -20.36
C GLY A 87 -9.35 22.90 -18.96
N LEU A 88 -8.36 22.27 -18.32
CA LEU A 88 -8.49 21.67 -16.99
C LEU A 88 -8.29 22.72 -15.90
N THR A 89 -9.15 22.68 -14.90
CA THR A 89 -8.96 23.37 -13.61
C THR A 89 -7.74 22.81 -12.88
N TRP A 90 -7.20 23.56 -11.91
CA TRP A 90 -6.09 23.07 -11.11
C TRP A 90 -6.45 21.84 -10.25
N ASP A 91 -7.71 21.70 -9.85
CA ASP A 91 -8.16 20.52 -9.10
C ASP A 91 -8.21 19.26 -9.98
N GLN A 92 -8.64 19.39 -11.23
CA GLN A 92 -8.54 18.30 -12.21
C GLN A 92 -7.08 17.96 -12.56
N LYS A 93 -6.21 18.97 -12.63
CA LYS A 93 -4.77 18.77 -12.85
C LYS A 93 -4.10 18.04 -11.68
N TYR A 94 -4.54 18.28 -10.44
CA TYR A 94 -4.08 17.50 -9.29
C TYR A 94 -4.40 16.01 -9.50
N GLY A 95 -5.64 15.67 -9.86
CA GLY A 95 -6.01 14.29 -10.17
C GLY A 95 -5.19 13.69 -11.32
N LYS A 96 -4.97 14.45 -12.41
CA LYS A 96 -4.14 14.00 -13.54
C LYS A 96 -2.68 13.77 -13.16
N TRP A 97 -2.12 14.60 -12.28
CA TRP A 97 -0.77 14.40 -11.77
C TRP A 97 -0.67 13.12 -10.94
N ILE A 98 -1.63 12.87 -10.04
CA ILE A 98 -1.68 11.64 -9.26
C ILE A 98 -1.79 10.40 -10.17
N GLU A 99 -2.67 10.45 -11.18
CA GLU A 99 -2.83 9.37 -12.16
C GLU A 99 -1.55 9.10 -12.97
N SER A 100 -0.76 10.15 -13.23
CA SER A 100 0.49 10.06 -14.00
C SER A 100 1.67 9.45 -13.24
N LEU A 101 1.57 9.26 -11.93
CA LEU A 101 2.65 8.67 -11.13
C LEU A 101 2.90 7.23 -11.59
N ALA A 102 4.11 6.97 -12.08
CA ALA A 102 4.47 5.68 -12.64
C ALA A 102 4.59 4.62 -11.54
N TRP A 103 4.08 3.41 -11.79
CA TRP A 103 4.33 2.26 -10.94
C TRP A 103 5.75 1.74 -11.19
N VAL A 104 6.53 1.57 -10.11
CA VAL A 104 7.91 1.07 -10.14
C VAL A 104 8.12 0.05 -9.01
N PRO A 105 9.10 -0.86 -9.11
CA PRO A 105 9.46 -1.72 -8.00
C PRO A 105 9.86 -0.89 -6.77
N ALA A 106 9.35 -1.27 -5.60
CA ALA A 106 9.73 -0.67 -4.34
C ALA A 106 11.10 -1.13 -3.89
N GLN A 107 11.71 -0.39 -2.98
CA GLN A 107 13.07 -0.67 -2.50
C GLN A 107 13.19 -1.94 -1.68
N ASN A 108 12.09 -2.44 -1.12
CA ASN A 108 12.07 -3.73 -0.44
C ASN A 108 12.22 -4.91 -1.43
N GLY A 109 12.28 -4.67 -2.74
CA GLY A 109 12.45 -5.69 -3.77
C GLY A 109 11.22 -6.56 -3.99
N TYR A 110 10.09 -6.22 -3.36
CA TYR A 110 8.93 -7.09 -3.27
C TYR A 110 7.62 -6.41 -3.68
N SER A 111 7.35 -5.22 -3.12
CA SER A 111 6.12 -4.47 -3.44
C SER A 111 6.30 -3.55 -4.65
N THR A 112 5.18 -3.08 -5.22
CA THR A 112 5.18 -2.01 -6.23
C THR A 112 4.84 -0.68 -5.55
N THR A 113 5.58 0.39 -5.90
CA THR A 113 5.37 1.75 -5.38
C THR A 113 5.24 2.76 -6.52
N VAL A 114 4.95 4.02 -6.19
CA VAL A 114 4.90 5.11 -7.17
C VAL A 114 6.24 5.82 -7.31
N GLN A 115 6.47 6.38 -8.48
CA GLN A 115 7.56 7.29 -8.76
C GLN A 115 7.00 8.70 -9.01
N LEU A 116 7.57 9.69 -8.32
CA LEU A 116 7.12 11.07 -8.34
C LEU A 116 8.04 11.92 -9.23
N THR A 117 7.45 12.52 -10.27
CA THR A 117 8.13 13.47 -11.16
C THR A 117 7.71 14.90 -10.83
N THR A 118 8.71 15.76 -10.68
CA THR A 118 8.56 17.19 -10.35
C THR A 118 8.42 18.06 -11.60
N PRO A 119 7.87 19.29 -11.52
CA PRO A 119 7.78 20.23 -12.64
C PRO A 119 9.13 20.57 -13.30
N TRP A 120 10.23 20.26 -12.63
CA TRP A 120 11.60 20.48 -13.12
C TRP A 120 12.23 19.22 -13.71
N ASN A 121 11.41 18.22 -14.07
CA ASN A 121 11.82 16.95 -14.67
C ASN A 121 12.78 16.11 -13.81
N LYS A 122 12.75 16.32 -12.50
CA LYS A 122 13.42 15.46 -11.53
C LYS A 122 12.46 14.39 -11.05
N THR A 123 12.96 13.18 -10.91
CA THR A 123 12.16 12.03 -10.51
C THR A 123 12.72 11.42 -9.23
N LEU A 124 11.83 11.15 -8.28
CA LEU A 124 12.13 10.59 -6.97
C LEU A 124 11.24 9.36 -6.74
N PRO A 125 11.72 8.29 -6.08
CA PRO A 125 10.83 7.21 -5.67
C PRO A 125 9.84 7.69 -4.61
N SER A 126 8.79 6.92 -4.32
CA SER A 126 7.85 7.23 -3.23
C SER A 126 8.60 7.40 -1.90
N PRO A 127 8.27 8.43 -1.10
CA PRO A 127 8.86 8.57 0.23
C PRO A 127 8.29 7.52 1.19
N SER A 128 9.07 7.16 2.21
CA SER A 128 8.57 6.36 3.34
C SER A 128 7.69 7.23 4.24
N LEU A 129 6.37 7.09 4.14
CA LEU A 129 5.39 7.87 4.90
C LEU A 129 4.28 6.98 5.46
N GLU A 130 3.62 7.48 6.48
CA GLU A 130 2.38 6.94 7.02
C GLU A 130 1.21 7.14 6.04
N CYS A 131 0.08 6.48 6.33
CA CYS A 131 -1.07 6.45 5.43
C CYS A 131 -1.70 7.84 5.20
N ALA A 132 -1.97 8.60 6.27
CA ALA A 132 -2.53 9.95 6.15
C ALA A 132 -1.50 10.97 5.64
N GLU A 133 -0.25 10.79 6.05
CA GLU A 133 0.88 11.62 5.65
C GLU A 133 1.04 11.66 4.13
N MET A 134 0.90 10.52 3.45
CA MET A 134 1.00 10.45 1.99
C MET A 134 -0.05 11.32 1.29
N SER A 135 -1.31 11.31 1.76
CA SER A 135 -2.39 12.13 1.20
C SER A 135 -2.14 13.63 1.41
N LEU A 136 -1.77 14.02 2.63
CA LEU A 136 -1.44 15.42 2.99
C LEU A 136 -0.23 15.92 2.20
N PHE A 137 0.84 15.13 2.15
CA PHE A 137 2.07 15.42 1.41
C PHE A 137 1.79 15.74 -0.06
N LEU A 138 1.04 14.87 -0.74
CA LEU A 138 0.72 15.06 -2.16
C LEU A 138 -0.08 16.35 -2.39
N ARG A 139 -1.09 16.62 -1.55
CA ARG A 139 -1.92 17.83 -1.70
C ARG A 139 -1.14 19.11 -1.40
N ILE A 140 -0.30 19.12 -0.36
CA ILE A 140 0.55 20.26 -0.01
C ILE A 140 1.56 20.52 -1.13
N THR A 141 2.22 19.47 -1.62
CA THR A 141 3.25 19.56 -2.67
C THR A 141 2.71 20.19 -3.94
N PHE A 142 1.58 19.68 -4.45
CA PHE A 142 0.95 20.21 -5.64
C PHE A 142 0.54 21.67 -5.46
N SER A 143 -0.05 22.00 -4.31
CA SER A 143 -0.50 23.37 -4.01
C SER A 143 0.67 24.35 -3.95
N ALA A 144 1.81 23.95 -3.40
CA ALA A 144 3.01 24.78 -3.31
C ALA A 144 3.67 24.99 -4.67
N TRP A 145 3.78 23.94 -5.51
CA TRP A 145 4.36 24.06 -6.85
C TRP A 145 3.61 24.99 -7.77
N TYR A 146 2.28 24.99 -7.68
CA TYR A 146 1.42 25.78 -8.54
C TYR A 146 0.85 27.03 -7.86
N GLU A 147 1.43 27.44 -6.72
CA GLU A 147 1.05 28.66 -5.99
C GLU A 147 -0.48 28.76 -5.76
N LEU A 148 -1.10 27.66 -5.33
CA LEU A 148 -2.54 27.55 -5.06
C LEU A 148 -2.85 27.86 -3.59
N PRO A 149 -4.01 28.45 -3.27
CA PRO A 149 -4.44 28.64 -1.89
C PRO A 149 -4.73 27.28 -1.26
N LEU A 150 -4.13 27.03 -0.10
CA LEU A 150 -4.38 25.85 0.73
C LEU A 150 -4.37 26.26 2.20
N PHE A 151 -5.32 25.76 2.98
CA PHE A 151 -5.20 25.69 4.42
C PHE A 151 -6.01 24.54 4.99
N PHE A 152 -5.50 23.95 6.07
CA PHE A 152 -6.20 23.01 6.91
C PHE A 152 -6.72 23.73 8.15
N GLU A 153 -7.94 23.41 8.54
CA GLU A 153 -8.57 23.85 9.76
C GLU A 153 -8.41 22.80 10.85
N THR A 154 -8.11 23.27 12.04
CA THR A 154 -7.97 22.49 13.27
C THR A 154 -8.26 23.40 14.47
N VAL A 155 -8.32 22.83 15.67
CA VAL A 155 -8.42 23.57 16.92
C VAL A 155 -7.30 23.16 17.88
N ASP A 156 -6.84 24.12 18.67
CA ASP A 156 -5.95 23.82 19.80
C ASP A 156 -6.72 23.22 21.00
N SER A 157 -5.98 22.88 22.06
CA SER A 157 -6.54 22.33 23.30
C SER A 157 -7.56 23.24 24.01
N THR A 158 -7.60 24.52 23.66
CA THR A 158 -8.59 25.50 24.17
C THR A 158 -9.82 25.65 23.27
N GLY A 159 -9.84 24.95 22.12
CA GLY A 159 -10.87 25.06 21.09
C GLY A 159 -10.67 26.24 20.13
N LYS A 160 -9.52 26.91 20.17
CA LYS A 160 -9.22 28.04 19.27
C LYS A 160 -8.92 27.51 17.87
N ARG A 161 -9.58 28.05 16.84
CA ARG A 161 -9.31 27.69 15.44
C ARG A 161 -7.90 28.10 15.03
N VAL A 162 -7.15 27.12 14.52
CA VAL A 162 -5.81 27.29 13.93
C VAL A 162 -5.89 26.89 12.46
N TYR A 163 -5.22 27.68 11.62
CA TYR A 163 -5.15 27.49 10.17
C TYR A 163 -3.71 27.21 9.79
N LEU A 164 -3.46 26.04 9.19
CA LEU A 164 -2.14 25.62 8.69
C LEU A 164 -2.17 25.65 7.17
N GLY A 165 -1.36 26.49 6.53
CA GLY A 165 -1.37 26.52 5.06
C GLY A 165 -0.38 27.51 4.44
N HIS A 166 -0.72 27.99 3.25
CA HIS A 166 0.14 28.90 2.48
C HIS A 166 0.53 30.20 3.23
N ASN A 167 -0.27 30.62 4.20
CA ASN A 167 -0.03 31.80 5.05
C ASN A 167 0.78 31.51 6.33
N GLY A 168 1.27 30.28 6.50
CA GLY A 168 1.91 29.78 7.72
C GLY A 168 0.88 29.21 8.70
N VAL A 169 1.24 29.17 9.98
CA VAL A 169 0.33 28.73 11.07
C VAL A 169 -0.23 29.93 11.80
N ARG A 170 -1.55 30.09 11.74
CA ARG A 170 -2.21 31.33 12.16
C ARG A 170 -3.54 31.06 12.83
N THR A 171 -4.00 32.08 13.54
CA THR A 171 -5.39 32.23 14.00
C THR A 171 -5.93 33.55 13.45
N SER A 172 -7.21 33.84 13.68
CA SER A 172 -7.78 35.15 13.29
C SER A 172 -7.07 36.33 13.96
N SER A 173 -6.38 36.12 15.08
CA SER A 173 -5.64 37.17 15.81
C SER A 173 -4.20 37.35 15.33
N GLY A 174 -3.69 36.54 14.40
CA GLY A 174 -2.30 36.62 13.92
C GLY A 174 -1.57 35.28 13.90
N ARG A 175 -0.24 35.32 13.97
CA ARG A 175 0.63 34.13 14.13
C ARG A 175 0.17 33.29 15.33
N TYR A 176 0.14 31.98 15.18
CA TYR A 176 -0.21 31.07 16.27
C TYR A 176 1.04 30.75 17.10
N ALA A 177 0.95 30.90 18.43
CA ALA A 177 2.06 30.65 19.36
C ALA A 177 3.39 31.28 18.88
N SER A 178 4.49 30.55 18.97
CA SER A 178 5.79 30.88 18.39
C SER A 178 6.07 30.12 17.08
N SER A 179 5.02 29.70 16.35
CA SER A 179 5.11 28.99 15.06
C SER A 179 6.10 29.63 14.09
N PRO A 180 6.78 28.92 13.17
CA PRO A 180 7.79 29.55 12.33
C PRO A 180 7.27 30.75 11.52
N GLU A 181 8.07 31.80 11.45
CA GLU A 181 7.93 32.86 10.45
C GLU A 181 8.63 32.40 9.18
N PHE A 182 7.92 31.58 8.40
CA PHE A 182 8.50 30.85 7.25
C PHE A 182 9.26 31.75 6.28
N ALA A 183 8.74 32.94 6.00
CA ALA A 183 9.37 33.86 5.06
C ALA A 183 10.68 34.48 5.56
N ILE A 184 10.87 34.50 6.89
CA ILE A 184 12.06 35.02 7.56
C ILE A 184 13.08 33.90 7.80
N ARG A 185 12.61 32.74 8.26
CA ARG A 185 13.48 31.63 8.70
C ARG A 185 13.99 30.79 7.54
N TYR A 186 13.21 30.63 6.47
CA TYR A 186 13.53 29.67 5.41
C TYR A 186 13.53 30.32 4.03
N LYS A 187 14.37 29.78 3.15
CA LYS A 187 14.63 30.34 1.83
C LYS A 187 13.67 29.78 0.77
N ASP A 188 13.35 30.63 -0.20
CA ASP A 188 12.67 30.24 -1.42
C ASP A 188 13.63 30.44 -2.61
N TYR A 189 14.04 29.34 -3.25
CA TYR A 189 14.95 29.38 -4.38
C TYR A 189 14.23 29.34 -5.74
N SER A 190 12.89 29.30 -5.76
CA SER A 190 12.11 29.19 -7.01
C SER A 190 12.34 30.34 -7.99
N LYS A 191 12.85 31.49 -7.49
CA LYS A 191 13.19 32.69 -8.27
C LYS A 191 14.68 33.01 -8.29
N THR A 192 15.50 32.14 -7.71
CA THR A 192 16.96 32.34 -7.63
C THR A 192 17.60 31.71 -8.87
N PRO A 193 18.34 32.46 -9.71
CA PRO A 193 18.98 31.88 -10.89
C PRO A 193 19.97 30.75 -10.54
N GLY A 194 20.12 29.78 -11.44
CA GLY A 194 21.18 28.76 -11.37
C GLY A 194 20.81 27.46 -10.67
N TRP A 195 19.56 27.31 -10.20
CA TRP A 195 19.09 26.02 -9.68
C TRP A 195 19.04 24.95 -10.79
N GLU A 196 18.89 25.37 -12.05
CA GLU A 196 18.86 24.51 -13.23
C GLU A 196 20.17 23.74 -13.43
N THR A 197 21.29 24.35 -13.02
CA THR A 197 22.63 23.76 -13.12
C THR A 197 23.10 23.14 -11.81
N SER A 198 22.65 23.67 -10.67
CA SER A 198 22.98 23.14 -9.34
C SER A 198 21.81 23.29 -8.39
N TRP A 199 21.16 22.16 -8.07
CA TRP A 199 19.99 22.16 -7.19
C TRP A 199 20.35 22.68 -5.78
N PRO A 200 19.69 23.74 -5.29
CA PRO A 200 20.00 24.31 -3.98
C PRO A 200 19.64 23.32 -2.86
N LYS A 201 20.58 23.10 -1.94
CA LYS A 201 20.43 22.24 -0.76
C LYS A 201 20.32 23.07 0.51
N ASP A 202 19.41 22.70 1.39
CA ASP A 202 19.25 23.28 2.74
C ASP A 202 19.63 22.23 3.78
N THR A 203 20.83 22.33 4.36
CA THR A 203 21.36 21.34 5.32
C THR A 203 20.45 21.17 6.54
N ALA A 204 19.82 22.24 7.01
CA ALA A 204 18.94 22.18 8.17
C ALA A 204 17.62 21.48 7.83
N LEU A 205 17.07 21.67 6.63
CA LEU A 205 15.88 20.94 6.19
C LEU A 205 16.19 19.46 6.00
N ARG A 206 17.35 19.16 5.41
CA ARG A 206 17.77 17.78 5.17
C ARG A 206 17.92 16.95 6.44
N ALA A 207 18.22 17.59 7.57
CA ALA A 207 18.34 16.95 8.87
C ALA A 207 16.99 16.78 9.59
N LYS A 208 15.87 17.21 9.00
CA LYS A 208 14.53 17.06 9.60
C LYS A 208 13.96 15.67 9.36
N HIS A 209 13.29 15.18 10.40
CA HIS A 209 12.53 13.95 10.43
C HIS A 209 11.09 14.27 10.85
N VAL A 210 10.12 13.48 10.38
CA VAL A 210 8.75 13.52 10.92
C VAL A 210 8.73 12.71 12.21
N ALA A 211 8.24 13.29 13.29
CA ALA A 211 8.23 12.62 14.58
C ALA A 211 7.25 11.44 14.63
N GLY A 212 7.37 10.62 15.68
CA GLY A 212 6.45 9.49 15.92
C GLY A 212 6.80 8.19 15.20
N GLY A 213 7.99 8.09 14.59
CA GLY A 213 8.49 6.84 13.99
C GLY A 213 9.69 7.06 13.06
N ASP A 214 10.24 5.97 12.54
CA ASP A 214 11.26 6.03 11.48
C ASP A 214 10.64 6.51 10.17
N ASP A 215 11.23 7.53 9.55
CA ASP A 215 10.87 8.08 8.23
C ASP A 215 12.04 8.00 7.24
N SER A 216 12.92 7.01 7.41
CA SER A 216 14.12 6.83 6.61
C SER A 216 13.85 6.79 5.10
N GLN A 217 14.72 7.48 4.35
CA GLN A 217 14.66 7.64 2.90
C GLN A 217 15.91 7.02 2.23
N PRO A 218 16.12 5.69 2.34
CA PRO A 218 17.34 5.03 1.86
C PRO A 218 17.56 5.16 0.35
N ALA A 219 16.51 5.47 -0.42
CA ALA A 219 16.61 5.86 -1.83
C ALA A 219 17.50 7.07 -2.12
N LEU A 220 17.57 8.01 -1.18
CA LEU A 220 18.29 9.26 -1.38
C LEU A 220 19.71 9.16 -0.84
N ALA A 221 19.84 8.68 0.39
CA ALA A 221 21.11 8.41 1.05
C ALA A 221 20.86 7.55 2.30
N PRO A 222 21.88 6.83 2.81
CA PRO A 222 21.79 6.20 4.11
C PRO A 222 21.50 7.23 5.22
N ASN A 223 20.67 6.85 6.20
CA ASN A 223 20.39 7.62 7.42
C ASN A 223 19.88 9.05 7.20
N VAL A 224 19.09 9.28 6.15
CA VAL A 224 18.39 10.58 5.96
C VAL A 224 16.88 10.41 6.11
N GLY A 225 16.24 11.38 6.75
CA GLY A 225 14.79 11.43 6.95
C GLY A 225 14.03 12.12 5.82
N PHE A 226 12.73 12.30 6.02
CA PHE A 226 11.83 12.89 5.04
C PHE A 226 12.16 14.36 4.71
N GLY A 227 12.81 15.10 5.61
CA GLY A 227 13.31 16.44 5.34
C GLY A 227 14.30 16.48 4.16
N ALA A 228 15.16 15.47 4.02
CA ALA A 228 16.05 15.34 2.87
C ALA A 228 15.28 15.11 1.56
N TYR A 229 14.19 14.34 1.62
CA TYR A 229 13.30 14.15 0.48
C TYR A 229 12.66 15.46 0.03
N LEU A 230 12.14 16.25 0.96
CA LEU A 230 11.55 17.55 0.66
C LEU A 230 12.56 18.58 0.14
N ASP A 231 13.82 18.51 0.60
CA ASP A 231 14.92 19.29 0.05
C ASP A 231 15.23 18.92 -1.41
N GLU A 232 15.12 17.64 -1.79
CA GLU A 232 15.22 17.23 -3.20
C GLU A 232 14.00 17.62 -4.04
N LEU A 233 12.85 17.83 -3.39
CA LEU A 233 11.55 18.01 -4.04
C LEU A 233 11.18 19.48 -4.27
N HIS A 234 11.54 20.38 -3.36
CA HIS A 234 11.10 21.78 -3.41
C HIS A 234 12.26 22.75 -3.61
N LEU A 235 12.13 23.65 -4.60
CA LEU A 235 12.94 24.87 -4.68
C LEU A 235 12.54 25.87 -3.57
N ASN A 236 11.24 26.00 -3.28
CA ASN A 236 10.76 26.76 -2.13
C ASN A 236 10.92 25.93 -0.85
N LYS A 237 12.06 26.08 -0.14
CA LYS A 237 12.34 25.29 1.07
C LYS A 237 11.36 25.59 2.20
N ARG A 238 10.70 26.76 2.20
CA ARG A 238 9.59 27.06 3.13
C ARG A 238 8.50 26.00 3.04
N ALA A 239 8.15 25.56 1.83
CA ALA A 239 7.17 24.50 1.62
C ALA A 239 7.67 23.17 2.21
N GLY A 240 8.95 22.84 2.08
CA GLY A 240 9.54 21.66 2.72
C GLY A 240 9.41 21.70 4.25
N TYR A 241 9.85 22.77 4.91
CA TYR A 241 9.67 22.91 6.37
C TYR A 241 8.20 22.88 6.79
N PHE A 242 7.32 23.52 6.01
CA PHE A 242 5.88 23.50 6.29
C PHE A 242 5.30 22.10 6.18
N THR A 243 5.73 21.30 5.20
CA THR A 243 5.26 19.93 5.05
C THR A 243 5.67 19.06 6.23
N VAL A 244 6.94 19.09 6.69
CA VAL A 244 7.36 18.32 7.89
C VAL A 244 6.48 18.69 9.08
N MET A 245 6.38 19.98 9.39
CA MET A 245 5.55 20.48 10.49
C MET A 245 4.06 20.10 10.30
N ALA A 246 3.51 20.18 9.09
CA ALA A 246 2.12 19.81 8.86
C ALA A 246 1.88 18.32 9.14
N LEU A 247 2.84 17.45 8.80
CA LEU A 247 2.75 16.01 9.05
C LEU A 247 2.94 15.66 10.55
N ASP A 248 3.71 16.44 11.30
CA ASP A 248 3.87 16.26 12.75
C ASP A 248 2.56 16.53 13.53
N TYR A 249 1.68 17.39 13.01
CA TYR A 249 0.47 17.84 13.73
C TYR A 249 -0.85 17.42 13.09
N LEU A 250 -0.85 16.95 11.83
CA LEU A 250 -2.07 16.57 11.11
C LEU A 250 -2.03 15.09 10.73
N GLY A 251 -3.17 14.41 10.91
CA GLY A 251 -3.32 13.00 10.55
C GLY A 251 -4.68 12.66 9.95
N SER A 252 -5.02 11.36 9.98
CA SER A 252 -6.28 10.85 9.43
C SER A 252 -7.52 11.45 10.10
N MET A 253 -7.42 11.89 11.36
CA MET A 253 -8.49 12.61 12.06
C MET A 253 -8.81 13.97 11.39
N ASN A 254 -7.78 14.72 10.98
CA ASN A 254 -7.96 16.00 10.30
C ASN A 254 -8.46 15.80 8.86
N LEU A 255 -8.07 14.71 8.20
CA LEU A 255 -8.62 14.33 6.89
C LEU A 255 -10.07 13.85 6.99
N ALA A 256 -10.45 13.17 8.08
CA ALA A 256 -11.83 12.76 8.33
C ALA A 256 -12.74 13.96 8.62
N ASP A 257 -12.19 15.07 9.12
CA ASP A 257 -12.93 16.30 9.38
C ASP A 257 -13.49 16.92 8.10
N SER A 258 -14.80 17.16 8.13
CA SER A 258 -15.56 17.90 7.14
C SER A 258 -15.05 19.31 6.85
N ALA A 259 -14.21 19.91 7.70
CA ALA A 259 -13.60 21.23 7.45
C ALA A 259 -12.44 21.18 6.44
N ASN A 260 -11.85 20.00 6.23
CA ASN A 260 -10.67 19.81 5.37
C ASN A 260 -10.99 18.97 4.13
N THR A 261 -11.89 18.01 4.26
CA THR A 261 -12.39 17.20 3.15
C THR A 261 -13.92 17.13 3.18
N TYR A 262 -14.55 16.63 2.14
CA TYR A 262 -16.00 16.40 2.09
C TYR A 262 -16.32 15.02 1.50
N ASN A 263 -17.46 14.47 1.90
CA ASN A 263 -17.90 13.18 1.40
C ASN A 263 -18.46 13.33 -0.02
N ILE A 264 -18.18 12.34 -0.86
CA ILE A 264 -18.72 12.25 -2.21
C ILE A 264 -19.53 10.96 -2.40
N ILE A 265 -20.46 10.99 -3.36
CA ILE A 265 -21.11 9.79 -3.88
C ILE A 265 -20.07 8.85 -4.51
N ALA A 266 -20.32 7.55 -4.45
CA ALA A 266 -19.39 6.52 -4.92
C ALA A 266 -19.05 6.67 -6.42
N ASP A 267 -20.05 7.00 -7.24
CA ASP A 267 -19.94 7.16 -8.70
C ASP A 267 -18.96 8.27 -9.11
N ALA A 268 -18.73 9.27 -8.24
CA ALA A 268 -17.93 10.45 -8.52
C ALA A 268 -16.45 10.32 -8.13
N VAL A 269 -16.02 9.14 -7.67
CA VAL A 269 -14.63 8.85 -7.32
C VAL A 269 -13.69 9.13 -8.49
N ARG A 270 -12.57 9.80 -8.23
CA ARG A 270 -11.53 10.13 -9.22
C ARG A 270 -10.13 10.13 -8.61
N PRO A 271 -9.07 10.09 -9.43
CA PRO A 271 -7.69 10.26 -8.96
C PRO A 271 -7.50 11.50 -8.08
N GLY A 272 -6.75 11.36 -7.00
CA GLY A 272 -6.52 12.40 -5.99
C GLY A 272 -7.57 12.44 -4.87
N ASP A 273 -8.66 11.68 -4.98
CA ASP A 273 -9.54 11.43 -3.83
C ASP A 273 -8.84 10.55 -2.79
N THR A 274 -9.33 10.57 -1.56
CA THR A 274 -8.76 9.83 -0.44
C THR A 274 -9.83 8.98 0.23
N LEU A 275 -9.57 7.67 0.35
CA LEU A 275 -10.39 6.73 1.10
C LEU A 275 -9.89 6.67 2.54
N ILE A 276 -10.78 6.78 3.52
CA ILE A 276 -10.41 6.75 4.94
C ILE A 276 -11.19 5.66 5.66
N GLU A 277 -10.52 4.67 6.22
CA GLU A 277 -11.12 3.72 7.16
C GLU A 277 -11.05 4.25 8.59
N ARG A 278 -12.18 4.18 9.30
CA ARG A 278 -12.35 4.69 10.67
C ARG A 278 -13.15 3.68 11.48
N TRP A 279 -12.51 3.04 12.46
CA TRP A 279 -13.14 2.12 13.42
C TRP A 279 -13.30 2.71 14.83
N GLN A 280 -12.73 3.88 15.07
CA GLN A 280 -12.78 4.60 16.35
C GLN A 280 -12.98 6.10 16.14
N ARG A 281 -13.57 6.77 17.14
CA ARG A 281 -13.84 8.22 17.10
C ARG A 281 -12.57 9.04 17.30
N SER A 282 -11.77 8.64 18.28
CA SER A 282 -10.47 9.24 18.60
C SER A 282 -9.40 8.21 18.32
N GLY A 283 -8.35 8.62 17.61
CA GLY A 283 -7.27 7.72 17.17
C GLY A 283 -7.13 7.65 15.64
N ILE A 284 -6.09 6.92 15.24
CA ILE A 284 -5.64 6.82 13.86
C ILE A 284 -6.56 5.86 13.10
N GLY A 285 -6.94 6.24 11.88
CA GLY A 285 -7.56 5.38 10.88
C GLY A 285 -6.63 5.18 9.68
N HIS A 286 -6.97 4.24 8.78
CA HIS A 286 -6.16 3.94 7.60
C HIS A 286 -6.57 4.82 6.41
N THR A 287 -5.62 5.43 5.72
CA THR A 287 -5.87 6.40 4.64
C THR A 287 -5.19 5.96 3.34
N LEU A 288 -5.94 5.89 2.25
CA LEU A 288 -5.45 5.49 0.94
C LEU A 288 -5.75 6.56 -0.10
N VAL A 289 -4.81 6.79 -1.02
CA VAL A 289 -4.96 7.78 -2.10
C VAL A 289 -5.43 7.07 -3.36
N VAL A 290 -6.55 7.50 -3.93
CA VAL A 290 -7.04 7.01 -5.22
C VAL A 290 -6.07 7.46 -6.30
N LYS A 291 -5.40 6.51 -6.95
CA LYS A 291 -4.39 6.78 -7.98
C LYS A 291 -4.99 6.77 -9.37
N GLU A 292 -5.77 5.75 -9.71
CA GLU A 292 -6.33 5.56 -11.04
C GLU A 292 -7.72 4.95 -10.95
N VAL A 293 -8.63 5.43 -11.80
CA VAL A 293 -10.00 4.95 -11.93
C VAL A 293 -10.23 4.64 -13.40
N ARG A 294 -10.25 3.36 -13.73
CA ARG A 294 -10.44 2.86 -15.10
C ARG A 294 -11.88 2.39 -15.28
N GLU A 295 -12.57 2.94 -16.26
CA GLU A 295 -13.89 2.43 -16.67
C GLU A 295 -13.72 1.08 -17.39
N LEU A 296 -14.50 0.09 -16.98
CA LEU A 296 -14.58 -1.24 -17.57
C LEU A 296 -15.82 -1.36 -18.47
N ALA A 297 -15.81 -2.39 -19.32
CA ALA A 297 -16.99 -2.74 -20.11
C ALA A 297 -18.21 -2.99 -19.20
N GLY A 298 -19.37 -2.45 -19.58
CA GLY A 298 -20.60 -2.56 -18.76
C GLY A 298 -20.77 -1.46 -17.69
N GLY A 299 -19.85 -0.49 -17.60
CA GLY A 299 -19.99 0.68 -16.71
C GLY A 299 -19.50 0.46 -15.29
N SER A 300 -18.82 -0.65 -15.02
CA SER A 300 -18.08 -0.86 -13.76
C SER A 300 -16.73 -0.13 -13.78
N LYS A 301 -16.13 0.08 -12.61
CA LYS A 301 -14.84 0.73 -12.42
C LYS A 301 -13.82 -0.25 -11.84
N ASP A 302 -12.56 -0.10 -12.25
CA ASP A 302 -11.38 -0.68 -11.64
C ASP A 302 -10.57 0.46 -11.01
N ILE A 303 -10.33 0.39 -9.70
CA ILE A 303 -9.68 1.47 -8.95
C ILE A 303 -8.40 0.94 -8.34
N THR A 304 -7.28 1.61 -8.60
CA THR A 304 -6.02 1.36 -7.88
C THR A 304 -5.70 2.49 -6.94
N MET A 305 -5.13 2.14 -5.78
CA MET A 305 -4.81 3.10 -4.72
C MET A 305 -3.35 3.00 -4.29
N ILE A 306 -2.88 4.02 -3.57
CA ILE A 306 -1.59 4.05 -2.89
C ILE A 306 -1.86 3.95 -1.38
N SER A 307 -1.26 2.97 -0.72
CA SER A 307 -1.35 2.77 0.74
C SER A 307 -0.01 3.03 1.44
N GLY A 308 0.00 4.01 2.35
CA GLY A 308 1.06 4.11 3.38
C GLY A 308 0.76 3.16 4.54
N SER A 309 1.66 3.02 5.52
CA SER A 309 1.42 2.18 6.70
C SER A 309 2.14 2.73 7.93
N MET A 310 1.80 2.22 9.11
CA MET A 310 2.66 2.23 10.29
C MET A 310 3.21 0.80 10.52
N PRO A 311 4.52 0.60 10.75
CA PRO A 311 5.62 1.56 10.55
C PRO A 311 5.64 2.17 9.15
N ARG A 312 6.19 3.38 9.00
CA ARG A 312 6.21 4.11 7.72
C ARG A 312 6.88 3.28 6.63
N ARG A 313 6.33 3.32 5.42
CA ARG A 313 6.85 2.60 4.26
C ARG A 313 6.61 3.40 2.99
N GLN A 314 7.33 3.06 1.91
CA GLN A 314 6.98 3.58 0.59
C GLN A 314 5.52 3.25 0.28
N GLY A 315 4.78 4.22 -0.29
CA GLY A 315 3.38 4.00 -0.65
C GLY A 315 3.22 2.79 -1.58
N VAL A 316 2.49 1.77 -1.14
CA VAL A 316 2.33 0.50 -1.86
C VAL A 316 1.13 0.57 -2.81
N ARG A 317 1.25 -0.07 -3.97
CA ARG A 317 0.16 -0.26 -4.92
C ARG A 317 -0.89 -1.21 -4.34
N GLU A 318 -2.10 -0.71 -4.17
CA GLU A 318 -3.28 -1.54 -4.00
C GLU A 318 -3.91 -1.81 -5.36
N SER A 319 -4.05 -3.08 -5.72
CA SER A 319 -4.68 -3.49 -6.99
C SER A 319 -6.18 -3.19 -7.02
N GLY A 320 -6.83 -3.43 -8.16
CA GLY A 320 -8.30 -3.31 -8.27
C GLY A 320 -9.03 -4.19 -7.26
N VAL A 321 -8.60 -5.45 -7.17
CA VAL A 321 -9.16 -6.43 -6.22
C VAL A 321 -8.89 -6.01 -4.78
N ALA A 322 -7.65 -5.65 -4.44
CA ALA A 322 -7.30 -5.23 -3.07
C ALA A 322 -8.08 -3.97 -2.67
N SER A 323 -8.12 -2.98 -3.57
CA SER A 323 -8.83 -1.71 -3.38
C SER A 323 -10.31 -1.92 -3.10
N LYS A 324 -10.96 -2.87 -3.79
CA LYS A 324 -12.38 -3.18 -3.57
C LYS A 324 -12.68 -3.51 -2.10
N SER A 325 -11.82 -4.30 -1.45
CA SER A 325 -12.04 -4.70 -0.05
C SER A 325 -12.15 -3.50 0.90
N TYR A 326 -11.32 -2.47 0.70
CA TYR A 326 -11.38 -1.23 1.48
C TYR A 326 -12.63 -0.39 1.17
N PHE A 327 -13.06 -0.31 -0.09
CA PHE A 327 -14.25 0.48 -0.47
C PHE A 327 -15.56 -0.11 0.04
N VAL A 328 -15.62 -1.44 0.24
CA VAL A 328 -16.82 -2.14 0.69
C VAL A 328 -16.80 -2.43 2.20
N SER A 329 -15.67 -2.19 2.85
CA SER A 329 -15.48 -2.28 4.30
C SER A 329 -16.46 -1.38 5.06
N ALA A 330 -17.02 -1.89 6.16
CA ALA A 330 -17.85 -1.08 7.06
C ALA A 330 -17.06 0.09 7.68
N TYR A 331 -15.75 -0.05 7.84
CA TYR A 331 -14.88 1.02 8.36
C TYR A 331 -14.78 2.22 7.43
N SER A 332 -15.15 2.07 6.15
CA SER A 332 -15.24 3.17 5.18
C SER A 332 -16.55 4.00 5.31
N GLY A 333 -17.08 4.10 6.54
CA GLY A 333 -18.32 4.80 6.83
C GLY A 333 -19.58 4.03 6.42
N GLY A 334 -19.52 2.70 6.51
CA GLY A 334 -20.62 1.79 6.18
C GLY A 334 -21.64 1.58 7.29
N PRO A 335 -22.56 0.60 7.12
CA PRO A 335 -23.53 0.24 8.14
C PRO A 335 -22.86 -0.48 9.32
N GLY A 336 -23.55 -0.55 10.45
CA GLY A 336 -23.07 -1.25 11.66
C GLY A 336 -22.43 -0.32 12.68
N MET A 337 -21.89 -0.93 13.74
CA MET A 337 -21.29 -0.23 14.88
C MET A 337 -19.94 -0.86 15.23
N ASN A 338 -19.05 -0.04 15.80
CA ASN A 338 -17.82 -0.52 16.42
C ASN A 338 -18.09 -1.15 17.79
N SER A 339 -17.05 -1.70 18.42
CA SER A 339 -17.10 -2.32 19.75
C SER A 339 -17.62 -1.39 20.85
N ASP A 340 -17.47 -0.08 20.69
CA ASP A 340 -17.90 0.94 21.65
C ASP A 340 -19.35 1.39 21.41
N GLY A 341 -20.04 0.80 20.43
CA GLY A 341 -21.42 1.16 20.08
C GLY A 341 -21.55 2.42 19.21
N HIS A 342 -20.46 2.90 18.61
CA HIS A 342 -20.48 4.01 17.66
C HIS A 342 -20.74 3.51 16.23
N GLU A 343 -21.71 4.12 15.54
CA GLU A 343 -21.98 3.81 14.13
C GLU A 343 -20.82 4.23 13.22
N TYR A 344 -20.36 3.34 12.34
CA TYR A 344 -19.22 3.63 11.46
C TYR A 344 -19.47 4.85 10.55
N ALA A 345 -20.69 5.00 10.03
CA ALA A 345 -21.10 6.16 9.24
C ALA A 345 -20.92 7.51 9.95
N LYS A 346 -20.85 7.52 11.30
CA LYS A 346 -20.65 8.72 12.13
C LYS A 346 -19.19 8.98 12.51
N LEU A 347 -18.27 8.07 12.18
CA LEU A 347 -16.85 8.19 12.53
C LEU A 347 -16.03 9.02 11.53
N GLY A 348 -16.65 9.45 10.44
CA GLY A 348 -16.04 10.31 9.42
C GLY A 348 -15.22 9.57 8.37
N GLY A 349 -15.38 8.25 8.22
CA GLY A 349 -14.72 7.44 7.19
C GLY A 349 -15.36 7.51 5.79
N GLY A 350 -14.79 6.75 4.87
CA GLY A 350 -15.19 6.55 3.48
C GLY A 350 -14.47 7.44 2.48
N ILE A 351 -14.93 7.41 1.24
CA ILE A 351 -14.34 8.18 0.14
C ILE A 351 -14.56 9.68 0.33
N LYS A 352 -13.49 10.46 0.23
CA LYS A 352 -13.49 11.91 0.45
C LYS A 352 -12.67 12.64 -0.60
N ARG A 353 -13.03 13.90 -0.80
CA ARG A 353 -12.30 14.85 -1.63
C ARG A 353 -11.84 16.03 -0.79
N PHE A 354 -10.63 16.52 -1.04
CA PHE A 354 -10.13 17.74 -0.41
C PHE A 354 -11.05 18.93 -0.70
N ARG A 355 -11.26 19.77 0.30
CA ARG A 355 -11.79 21.11 0.06
C ARG A 355 -10.77 21.96 -0.69
N VAL A 356 -11.28 22.91 -1.44
CA VAL A 356 -10.51 23.96 -2.11
C VAL A 356 -10.68 25.26 -1.35
N ALA A 357 -9.57 25.96 -1.08
CA ALA A 357 -9.60 27.26 -0.46
C ALA A 357 -9.90 28.34 -1.50
N LYS A 358 -10.91 29.17 -1.24
CA LYS A 358 -11.35 30.25 -2.13
C LYS A 358 -11.41 31.58 -1.40
N ASN A 359 -11.30 32.68 -2.14
CA ASN A 359 -11.65 34.00 -1.63
C ASN A 359 -13.17 34.21 -1.76
N VAL A 360 -13.89 34.08 -0.65
CA VAL A 360 -15.34 34.30 -0.58
C VAL A 360 -15.58 35.49 0.36
N GLY A 361 -16.13 36.58 -0.19
CA GLY A 361 -16.44 37.78 0.59
C GLY A 361 -15.22 38.40 1.32
N GLY A 362 -14.00 38.24 0.78
CA GLY A 362 -12.77 38.74 1.39
C GLY A 362 -12.12 37.80 2.40
N TYR A 363 -12.64 36.59 2.58
CA TYR A 363 -12.10 35.57 3.48
C TYR A 363 -11.65 34.34 2.71
N TRP A 364 -10.49 33.80 3.08
CA TRP A 364 -10.09 32.44 2.74
C TRP A 364 -11.08 31.47 3.36
N THR A 365 -11.68 30.64 2.52
CA THR A 365 -12.83 29.82 2.87
C THR A 365 -12.69 28.46 2.21
N ASN A 366 -12.68 27.38 3.00
CA ASN A 366 -12.66 26.01 2.49
C ASN A 366 -14.07 25.62 2.00
N THR A 367 -14.17 25.22 0.74
CA THR A 367 -15.43 24.80 0.08
C THR A 367 -15.11 23.78 -1.01
N TRP A 368 -16.00 23.52 -1.97
CA TRP A 368 -15.81 22.59 -3.08
C TRP A 368 -15.77 23.29 -4.43
N MET A 369 -15.34 22.54 -5.46
CA MET A 369 -15.47 22.97 -6.85
C MET A 369 -16.95 22.97 -7.22
N ALA A 370 -17.43 23.97 -7.97
CA ALA A 370 -18.85 24.04 -8.36
C ALA A 370 -19.30 22.77 -9.14
N SER A 371 -18.39 22.18 -9.92
CA SER A 371 -18.64 20.91 -10.64
C SER A 371 -18.89 19.71 -9.72
N ASP A 372 -18.48 19.80 -8.46
CA ASP A 372 -18.52 18.69 -7.51
C ASP A 372 -19.75 18.75 -6.58
N GLU A 373 -20.54 19.84 -6.65
CA GLU A 373 -21.70 20.07 -5.79
C GLU A 373 -22.76 18.96 -5.91
N ALA A 374 -23.03 18.50 -7.15
CA ALA A 374 -23.96 17.40 -7.39
C ALA A 374 -23.47 16.05 -6.83
N SER A 375 -22.19 15.93 -6.54
CA SER A 375 -21.57 14.71 -5.99
C SER A 375 -21.40 14.75 -4.48
N TRP A 376 -21.65 15.90 -3.83
CA TRP A 376 -21.43 16.09 -2.40
C TRP A 376 -22.49 15.37 -1.56
N ILE A 377 -22.02 14.76 -0.47
CA ILE A 377 -22.86 14.24 0.59
C ILE A 377 -22.56 15.02 1.87
N ASN A 378 -23.60 15.65 2.42
CA ASN A 378 -23.53 16.30 3.73
C ASN A 378 -23.05 15.32 4.81
N SER A 379 -22.10 15.74 5.65
CA SER A 379 -21.49 14.94 6.73
C SER A 379 -22.48 14.43 7.78
N THR A 380 -23.68 15.02 7.86
CA THR A 380 -24.77 14.57 8.74
C THR A 380 -25.79 13.66 8.05
N ASN A 381 -25.68 13.46 6.72
CA ASN A 381 -26.50 12.51 5.98
C ASN A 381 -25.95 11.08 6.11
N TYR A 382 -26.06 10.53 7.31
CA TYR A 382 -25.51 9.20 7.64
C TYR A 382 -26.12 8.08 6.81
N THR A 383 -27.38 8.22 6.36
CA THR A 383 -28.02 7.23 5.48
C THR A 383 -27.32 7.16 4.13
N ALA A 384 -27.04 8.30 3.49
CA ALA A 384 -26.31 8.34 2.22
C ALA A 384 -24.86 7.86 2.39
N ILE A 385 -24.21 8.26 3.49
CA ILE A 385 -22.84 7.82 3.83
C ILE A 385 -22.78 6.29 3.98
N ALA A 386 -23.69 5.70 4.77
CA ALA A 386 -23.76 4.27 5.05
C ALA A 386 -24.12 3.42 3.82
N ALA A 387 -24.76 4.00 2.80
CA ALA A 387 -25.10 3.30 1.57
C ALA A 387 -23.92 3.16 0.59
N ARG A 388 -22.83 3.91 0.78
CA ARG A 388 -21.71 3.93 -0.18
C ARG A 388 -21.01 2.59 -0.36
N PRO A 389 -20.70 1.80 0.68
CA PRO A 389 -20.07 0.49 0.49
C PRO A 389 -20.89 -0.44 -0.40
N ALA A 390 -22.21 -0.47 -0.24
CA ALA A 390 -23.10 -1.25 -1.11
C ALA A 390 -23.12 -0.73 -2.55
N ARG A 391 -23.00 0.59 -2.75
CA ARG A 391 -22.86 1.17 -4.10
C ARG A 391 -21.50 0.83 -4.71
N PHE A 392 -20.41 0.85 -3.95
CA PHE A 392 -19.09 0.41 -4.42
C PHE A 392 -19.06 -1.09 -4.75
N GLU A 393 -19.79 -1.93 -4.02
CA GLU A 393 -19.92 -3.35 -4.35
C GLU A 393 -20.49 -3.54 -5.77
N GLN A 394 -21.42 -2.68 -6.19
CA GLN A 394 -22.01 -2.68 -7.54
C GLN A 394 -21.11 -2.03 -8.59
N LEU A 395 -20.42 -0.93 -8.23
CA LEU A 395 -19.60 -0.15 -9.15
C LEU A 395 -18.26 -0.82 -9.44
N LEU A 396 -17.64 -1.42 -8.44
CA LEU A 396 -16.30 -2.00 -8.57
C LEU A 396 -16.40 -3.35 -9.26
N GLY A 397 -16.07 -3.32 -10.54
CA GLY A 397 -16.19 -4.45 -11.44
C GLY A 397 -15.15 -5.49 -11.15
N GLN A 398 -15.52 -6.72 -11.47
CA GLN A 398 -14.62 -7.84 -11.52
C GLN A 398 -13.73 -7.69 -12.77
N VAL A 399 -12.42 -7.45 -12.60
CA VAL A 399 -11.43 -7.56 -13.70
C VAL A 399 -11.48 -8.98 -14.30
N ALA A 400 -10.85 -9.24 -15.45
CA ALA A 400 -10.90 -10.57 -16.05
C ALA A 400 -10.51 -11.66 -15.01
N PRO A 401 -11.18 -12.84 -14.95
CA PRO A 401 -10.92 -13.82 -13.88
C PRO A 401 -9.45 -14.23 -13.73
N ALA A 402 -8.70 -14.25 -14.84
CA ALA A 402 -7.25 -14.51 -14.82
C ALA A 402 -6.47 -13.40 -14.09
N GLN A 403 -6.84 -12.14 -14.31
CA GLN A 403 -6.26 -11.01 -13.59
C GLN A 403 -6.65 -11.04 -12.11
N GLN A 404 -7.91 -11.36 -11.78
CA GLN A 404 -8.32 -11.51 -10.38
C GLN A 404 -7.52 -12.59 -9.67
N LYS A 405 -7.37 -13.76 -10.30
CA LYS A 405 -6.57 -14.86 -9.76
C LYS A 405 -5.12 -14.42 -9.52
N ALA A 406 -4.48 -13.77 -10.49
CA ALA A 406 -3.11 -13.27 -10.33
C ALA A 406 -2.98 -12.24 -9.20
N GLU A 407 -3.92 -11.30 -9.09
CA GLU A 407 -3.92 -10.29 -8.03
C GLU A 407 -4.17 -10.89 -6.64
N LEU A 408 -5.01 -11.91 -6.52
CA LEU A 408 -5.24 -12.62 -5.27
C LEU A 408 -4.03 -13.43 -4.82
N LEU A 409 -3.34 -14.08 -5.76
CA LEU A 409 -2.08 -14.76 -5.47
C LEU A 409 -1.00 -13.78 -5.01
N GLN A 410 -0.94 -12.59 -5.61
CA GLN A 410 -0.05 -11.53 -5.13
C GLN A 410 -0.42 -11.07 -3.72
N GLN A 411 -1.71 -10.89 -3.40
CA GLN A 411 -2.14 -10.52 -2.04
C GLN A 411 -1.77 -11.58 -0.99
N ILE A 412 -1.92 -12.87 -1.34
CA ILE A 412 -1.49 -13.99 -0.50
C ILE A 412 0.02 -13.90 -0.24
N ALA A 413 0.80 -13.72 -1.31
CA ALA A 413 2.24 -13.56 -1.19
C ALA A 413 2.61 -12.33 -0.34
N ASP A 414 1.91 -11.20 -0.51
CA ASP A 414 2.18 -9.96 0.24
C ASP A 414 1.92 -10.15 1.74
N ALA A 415 0.85 -10.86 2.08
CA ALA A 415 0.53 -11.22 3.45
C ALA A 415 1.57 -12.18 4.05
N ARG A 416 2.03 -13.18 3.28
CA ARG A 416 3.13 -14.08 3.69
C ARG A 416 4.42 -13.34 3.95
N HIS A 417 4.83 -12.44 3.04
CA HIS A 417 6.02 -11.63 3.24
C HIS A 417 5.92 -10.78 4.51
N HIS A 418 4.76 -10.17 4.79
CA HIS A 418 4.54 -9.45 6.05
C HIS A 418 4.64 -10.37 7.26
N LEU A 419 4.06 -11.57 7.20
CA LEU A 419 4.12 -12.57 8.26
C LEU A 419 5.53 -13.13 8.48
N ALA A 420 6.36 -13.19 7.45
CA ALA A 420 7.77 -13.54 7.55
C ALA A 420 8.57 -12.49 8.34
N GLN A 421 8.12 -11.23 8.36
CA GLN A 421 8.72 -10.18 9.18
C GLN A 421 8.09 -10.08 10.57
N TYR A 422 6.77 -10.27 10.65
CA TYR A 422 5.94 -10.08 11.85
C TYR A 422 4.98 -11.26 12.03
N PRO A 423 5.47 -12.43 12.48
CA PRO A 423 4.68 -13.67 12.50
C PRO A 423 3.48 -13.63 13.45
N ALA A 424 3.41 -12.68 14.37
CA ALA A 424 2.28 -12.51 15.28
C ALA A 424 1.12 -11.66 14.70
N SER A 425 1.30 -11.04 13.53
CA SER A 425 0.33 -10.11 12.94
C SER A 425 -0.98 -10.79 12.51
N CYS A 426 -2.02 -10.74 13.35
CA CYS A 426 -3.33 -11.32 13.02
C CYS A 426 -3.98 -10.62 11.83
N SER A 427 -3.79 -9.31 11.67
CA SER A 427 -4.29 -8.59 10.49
C SER A 427 -3.72 -9.16 9.18
N ALA A 428 -2.46 -9.59 9.16
CA ALA A 428 -1.87 -10.21 7.97
C ALA A 428 -2.36 -11.64 7.75
N ARG A 429 -2.61 -12.41 8.83
CA ARG A 429 -3.23 -13.74 8.74
C ARG A 429 -4.65 -13.66 8.15
N GLU A 430 -5.48 -12.78 8.70
CA GLU A 430 -6.85 -12.53 8.23
C GLU A 430 -6.86 -12.07 6.76
N ARG A 431 -5.98 -11.13 6.38
CA ARG A 431 -5.86 -10.70 4.97
C ARG A 431 -5.49 -11.86 4.04
N ARG A 432 -4.56 -12.74 4.45
CA ARG A 432 -4.18 -13.91 3.66
C ARG A 432 -5.35 -14.87 3.49
N GLU A 433 -6.05 -15.22 4.56
CA GLU A 433 -7.17 -16.15 4.49
C GLU A 433 -8.34 -15.58 3.70
N HIS A 434 -8.63 -14.28 3.83
CA HIS A 434 -9.62 -13.60 3.01
C HIS A 434 -9.27 -13.62 1.51
N ALA A 435 -7.98 -13.45 1.16
CA ALA A 435 -7.52 -13.56 -0.22
C ALA A 435 -7.67 -15.01 -0.74
N PHE A 436 -7.40 -16.04 0.09
CA PHE A 436 -7.67 -17.43 -0.26
C PHE A 436 -9.17 -17.70 -0.47
N GLU A 437 -10.04 -17.18 0.39
CA GLU A 437 -11.50 -17.32 0.22
C GLU A 437 -11.97 -16.76 -1.13
N GLN A 438 -11.50 -15.56 -1.49
CA GLN A 438 -11.78 -14.97 -2.79
C GLN A 438 -11.17 -15.80 -3.93
N LEU A 439 -9.95 -16.31 -3.75
CA LEU A 439 -9.28 -17.16 -4.74
C LEU A 439 -10.07 -18.46 -4.99
N TYR A 440 -10.64 -19.07 -3.95
CA TYR A 440 -11.51 -20.23 -4.10
C TYR A 440 -12.76 -19.92 -4.91
N GLN A 441 -13.40 -18.76 -4.68
CA GLN A 441 -14.58 -18.37 -5.45
C GLN A 441 -14.25 -18.14 -6.91
N VAL A 442 -13.19 -17.39 -7.21
CA VAL A 442 -12.74 -17.12 -8.59
C VAL A 442 -12.32 -18.41 -9.27
N SER A 443 -11.53 -19.25 -8.59
CA SER A 443 -11.03 -20.52 -9.12
C SER A 443 -12.17 -21.51 -9.41
N ARG A 444 -13.17 -21.58 -8.54
CA ARG A 444 -14.35 -22.43 -8.74
C ARG A 444 -15.21 -21.93 -9.90
N THR A 445 -15.52 -20.64 -9.94
CA THR A 445 -16.49 -20.08 -10.90
C THR A 445 -15.92 -19.92 -12.29
N ALA A 446 -14.65 -19.52 -12.42
CA ALA A 446 -14.05 -19.22 -13.73
C ALA A 446 -13.09 -20.30 -14.24
N PHE A 447 -12.57 -21.17 -13.35
CA PHE A 447 -11.56 -22.18 -13.71
C PHE A 447 -11.97 -23.61 -13.35
N GLY A 448 -13.14 -23.80 -12.73
CA GLY A 448 -13.65 -25.12 -12.34
C GLY A 448 -12.79 -25.85 -11.30
N GLN A 449 -11.90 -25.16 -10.59
CA GLN A 449 -11.02 -25.78 -9.59
C GLN A 449 -11.74 -25.95 -8.25
N THR A 450 -11.49 -27.08 -7.57
CA THR A 450 -11.95 -27.30 -6.19
C THR A 450 -11.04 -26.59 -5.18
N ILE A 451 -11.49 -26.44 -3.93
CA ILE A 451 -10.66 -25.88 -2.85
C ILE A 451 -9.38 -26.72 -2.68
N ALA A 452 -9.49 -28.06 -2.68
CA ALA A 452 -8.35 -28.96 -2.58
C ALA A 452 -7.33 -28.78 -3.71
N GLN A 453 -7.78 -28.54 -4.95
CA GLN A 453 -6.88 -28.26 -6.06
C GLN A 453 -6.18 -26.90 -5.92
N VAL A 454 -6.89 -25.88 -5.45
CA VAL A 454 -6.29 -24.56 -5.20
C VAL A 454 -5.28 -24.65 -4.05
N ASP A 455 -5.63 -25.32 -2.95
CA ASP A 455 -4.74 -25.46 -1.79
C ASP A 455 -3.51 -26.31 -2.12
N ALA A 456 -3.66 -27.42 -2.83
CA ALA A 456 -2.54 -28.25 -3.27
C ALA A 456 -1.58 -27.50 -4.21
N GLN A 457 -2.10 -26.51 -4.95
CA GLN A 457 -1.29 -25.71 -5.88
C GLN A 457 -0.64 -24.49 -5.19
N TYR A 458 -1.35 -23.86 -4.26
CA TYR A 458 -0.98 -22.51 -3.79
C TYR A 458 -0.77 -22.40 -2.29
N ARG A 459 -1.25 -23.31 -1.44
CA ARG A 459 -0.94 -23.26 0.00
C ARG A 459 0.42 -23.84 0.29
N GLU A 460 1.11 -23.22 1.24
CA GLU A 460 2.43 -23.62 1.70
C GLU A 460 2.36 -24.02 3.18
N MET A 461 3.37 -24.75 3.67
CA MET A 461 3.45 -25.16 5.07
C MET A 461 3.31 -23.96 6.02
N GLU A 462 3.88 -22.81 5.65
CA GLU A 462 3.79 -21.58 6.44
C GLU A 462 2.36 -21.07 6.61
N ASP A 463 1.44 -21.36 5.69
CA ASP A 463 0.05 -20.94 5.82
C ASP A 463 -0.64 -21.66 6.97
N TYR A 464 -0.28 -22.93 7.19
CA TYR A 464 -0.78 -23.75 8.28
C TYR A 464 -0.06 -23.43 9.59
N VAL A 465 1.25 -23.20 9.55
CA VAL A 465 2.02 -22.78 10.74
C VAL A 465 1.53 -21.42 11.25
N LEU A 466 1.20 -20.50 10.34
CA LEU A 466 0.68 -19.17 10.66
C LEU A 466 -0.82 -19.08 10.37
N GLY A 467 -1.58 -20.12 10.69
CA GLY A 467 -3.05 -20.15 10.52
C GLY A 467 -3.74 -19.00 11.26
N GLU A 468 -4.88 -18.54 10.73
CA GLU A 468 -5.65 -17.42 11.29
C GLU A 468 -6.02 -17.63 12.76
N LEU A 469 -5.93 -16.55 13.53
CA LEU A 469 -6.30 -16.52 14.95
C LEU A 469 -7.49 -15.59 15.12
N GLU A 470 -8.46 -15.95 15.95
CA GLU A 470 -9.56 -15.06 16.28
C GLU A 470 -9.01 -13.87 17.10
N TYR A 471 -9.04 -12.65 16.53
CA TYR A 471 -8.40 -11.46 17.12
C TYR A 471 -8.78 -11.23 18.58
N THR A 472 -10.08 -11.22 18.89
CA THR A 472 -10.61 -10.93 20.24
C THR A 472 -10.36 -12.05 21.26
N LYS A 473 -9.84 -13.21 20.84
CA LYS A 473 -9.57 -14.37 21.69
C LYS A 473 -8.12 -14.83 21.66
N SER A 474 -7.23 -14.03 21.08
CA SER A 474 -5.84 -14.43 20.86
C SER A 474 -4.87 -13.32 21.26
N LYS A 475 -4.07 -13.54 22.31
CA LYS A 475 -3.09 -12.56 22.80
C LYS A 475 -1.88 -12.43 21.89
N THR A 476 -1.60 -13.43 21.04
CA THR A 476 -0.59 -13.30 19.98
C THR A 476 -0.88 -12.10 19.08
N CYS A 477 -2.15 -11.76 18.84
CA CYS A 477 -2.52 -10.64 17.98
C CYS A 477 -2.04 -9.27 18.48
N CYS A 478 -1.73 -9.14 19.77
CA CYS A 478 -1.27 -7.90 20.39
C CYS A 478 0.25 -7.76 20.40
N TRP A 479 0.98 -8.69 19.77
CA TRP A 479 2.43 -8.82 19.87
C TRP A 479 3.15 -8.23 18.63
N ASN A 480 3.07 -6.91 18.49
CA ASN A 480 3.61 -6.15 17.35
C ASN A 480 5.15 -6.20 17.24
N SER A 481 5.85 -6.59 18.29
CA SER A 481 7.32 -6.65 18.36
C SER A 481 7.94 -7.96 17.89
N SER A 482 7.12 -8.91 17.39
CA SER A 482 7.60 -10.13 16.74
C SER A 482 8.53 -9.84 15.55
N THR A 483 9.47 -10.73 15.25
CA THR A 483 10.54 -10.47 14.27
C THR A 483 10.71 -11.60 13.26
N SER A 484 11.42 -11.31 12.16
CA SER A 484 11.83 -12.31 11.18
C SER A 484 12.71 -13.42 11.76
N ALA A 485 13.54 -13.12 12.75
CA ALA A 485 14.31 -14.13 13.45
C ALA A 485 13.42 -15.13 14.22
N MET A 486 12.30 -14.65 14.79
CA MET A 486 11.29 -15.52 15.40
C MET A 486 10.57 -16.37 14.34
N PHE A 487 10.22 -15.77 13.18
CA PHE A 487 9.62 -16.51 12.06
C PHE A 487 10.51 -17.68 11.62
N ASP A 488 11.81 -17.46 11.43
CA ASP A 488 12.76 -18.52 11.08
C ASP A 488 12.76 -19.68 12.10
N ILE A 489 12.68 -19.35 13.39
CA ILE A 489 12.63 -20.35 14.48
C ILE A 489 11.32 -21.13 14.43
N ILE A 490 10.19 -20.44 14.23
CA ILE A 490 8.86 -21.02 14.12
C ILE A 490 8.81 -22.01 12.94
N MET A 491 9.33 -21.61 11.77
CA MET A 491 9.35 -22.44 10.58
C MET A 491 10.29 -23.64 10.71
N LYS A 492 11.47 -23.47 11.35
CA LYS A 492 12.36 -24.60 11.64
C LYS A 492 11.75 -25.61 12.61
N GLN A 493 11.02 -25.14 13.63
CA GLN A 493 10.28 -26.01 14.55
C GLN A 493 9.21 -26.81 13.79
N ALA A 494 8.47 -26.15 12.90
CA ALA A 494 7.47 -26.82 12.07
C ALA A 494 8.10 -27.87 11.14
N GLN A 495 9.22 -27.54 10.49
CA GLN A 495 9.94 -28.51 9.66
C GLN A 495 10.41 -29.73 10.46
N ALA A 496 10.96 -29.53 11.66
CA ALA A 496 11.37 -30.63 12.53
C ALA A 496 10.19 -31.54 12.94
N GLU A 497 8.99 -30.98 13.10
CA GLU A 497 7.77 -31.76 13.32
C GLU A 497 7.39 -32.59 12.09
N GLN A 498 7.50 -32.01 10.89
CA GLN A 498 7.22 -32.71 9.65
C GLN A 498 8.22 -33.84 9.39
N ASP A 499 9.51 -33.60 9.61
CA ASP A 499 10.56 -34.61 9.47
C ASP A 499 10.34 -35.78 10.44
N ALA A 500 9.93 -35.48 11.68
CA ALA A 500 9.61 -36.51 12.67
C ALA A 500 8.36 -37.32 12.29
N ALA A 501 7.32 -36.65 11.76
CA ALA A 501 6.10 -37.32 11.29
C ALA A 501 6.39 -38.23 10.09
N ALA A 502 7.17 -37.74 9.12
CA ALA A 502 7.62 -38.50 7.96
C ALA A 502 8.46 -39.72 8.36
N ALA A 503 9.40 -39.55 9.32
CA ALA A 503 10.18 -40.66 9.86
C ALA A 503 9.31 -41.73 10.56
N ALA A 504 8.16 -41.32 11.10
CA ALA A 504 7.17 -42.22 11.68
C ALA A 504 6.17 -42.82 10.66
N GLY A 505 6.26 -42.43 9.38
CA GLY A 505 5.31 -42.86 8.35
C GLY A 505 3.89 -42.33 8.56
N THR A 506 3.76 -41.19 9.25
CA THR A 506 2.48 -40.56 9.57
C THR A 506 2.45 -39.13 9.01
N CYS A 507 1.27 -38.63 8.64
CA CYS A 507 1.10 -37.20 8.44
C CYS A 507 0.55 -36.54 9.70
N VAL A 508 1.17 -35.43 10.12
CA VAL A 508 0.72 -34.59 11.23
C VAL A 508 0.72 -33.14 10.78
N ALA A 509 -0.41 -32.46 10.93
CA ALA A 509 -0.49 -31.03 10.62
C ALA A 509 0.51 -30.23 11.47
N PRO A 510 1.21 -29.24 10.89
CA PRO A 510 2.17 -28.44 11.63
C PRO A 510 1.49 -27.68 12.77
N THR A 511 2.22 -27.50 13.87
CA THR A 511 1.70 -26.76 15.02
C THR A 511 1.53 -25.28 14.66
N VAL A 512 0.29 -24.75 14.73
CA VAL A 512 0.01 -23.32 14.59
C VAL A 512 0.77 -22.50 15.65
N PHE A 513 1.47 -21.45 15.21
CA PHE A 513 2.09 -20.45 16.08
C PHE A 513 1.04 -19.57 16.75
N ALA A 514 0.81 -19.83 18.03
CA ALA A 514 -0.14 -19.13 18.90
C ALA A 514 0.17 -19.44 20.38
N SER A 515 -0.31 -18.64 21.34
CA SER A 515 -0.19 -18.98 22.76
C SER A 515 -0.92 -20.28 23.07
N ARG A 516 -0.31 -21.16 23.87
CA ARG A 516 -0.88 -22.41 24.39
C ARG A 516 -0.98 -22.37 25.90
N GLN A 517 -1.43 -23.46 26.54
CA GLN A 517 -1.55 -23.50 28.01
C GLN A 517 -0.24 -23.17 28.75
N ASP A 518 0.90 -23.50 28.14
CA ASP A 518 2.26 -23.21 28.57
C ASP A 518 2.82 -21.89 27.96
N GLY A 519 1.95 -21.05 27.40
CA GLY A 519 2.32 -19.84 26.69
C GLY A 519 3.00 -20.14 25.36
N TYR A 520 4.24 -19.67 25.20
CA TYR A 520 5.05 -19.86 23.99
C TYR A 520 6.24 -20.81 24.23
N ALA A 521 6.20 -21.60 25.31
CA ALA A 521 7.32 -22.44 25.76
C ALA A 521 7.85 -23.34 24.64
N LYS A 522 6.95 -23.91 23.83
CA LYS A 522 7.28 -24.73 22.66
C LYS A 522 8.32 -24.08 21.74
N TRP A 523 8.12 -22.83 21.35
CA TRP A 523 9.03 -22.12 20.44
C TRP A 523 10.24 -21.54 21.18
N SER A 524 10.07 -21.00 22.40
CA SER A 524 11.20 -20.47 23.16
C SER A 524 12.21 -21.55 23.55
N SER A 525 11.74 -22.75 23.91
CA SER A 525 12.60 -23.89 24.22
C SER A 525 13.31 -24.43 22.97
N TYR A 526 12.62 -24.44 21.83
CA TYR A 526 13.27 -24.81 20.58
C TYR A 526 14.32 -23.79 20.15
N ALA A 527 14.03 -22.49 20.28
CA ALA A 527 15.02 -21.42 20.06
C ALA A 527 16.28 -21.65 20.91
N ALA A 528 16.11 -21.99 22.19
CA ALA A 528 17.22 -22.33 23.08
C ALA A 528 17.99 -23.58 22.61
N SER A 529 17.29 -24.62 22.13
CA SER A 529 17.94 -25.82 21.57
C SER A 529 18.78 -25.54 20.33
N LEU A 530 18.44 -24.50 19.56
CA LEU A 530 19.20 -24.02 18.41
C LEU A 530 20.33 -23.04 18.80
N GLY A 531 20.52 -22.73 20.08
CA GLY A 531 21.45 -21.68 20.53
C GLY A 531 21.00 -20.26 20.19
N ARG A 532 19.72 -20.07 19.81
CA ARG A 532 19.12 -18.80 19.38
C ARG A 532 18.13 -18.23 20.41
N ALA A 533 18.35 -18.50 21.70
CA ALA A 533 17.46 -18.03 22.76
C ALA A 533 17.30 -16.49 22.78
N SER A 534 18.35 -15.75 22.42
CA SER A 534 18.33 -14.28 22.33
C SER A 534 17.45 -13.74 21.20
N ASP A 535 17.22 -14.54 20.15
CA ASP A 535 16.40 -14.16 19.01
C ASP A 535 14.90 -14.32 19.32
N TRP A 536 14.57 -15.08 20.36
CA TRP A 536 13.21 -15.26 20.84
C TRP A 536 12.84 -14.17 21.83
N LYS A 537 12.05 -13.18 21.39
CA LYS A 537 11.53 -12.16 22.29
C LYS A 537 10.47 -12.76 23.23
N PRO A 538 10.38 -12.32 24.48
CA PRO A 538 9.20 -12.58 25.32
C PRO A 538 7.97 -11.88 24.74
N TRP A 539 6.79 -12.46 25.00
CA TRP A 539 5.53 -11.78 24.67
C TRP A 539 5.40 -10.46 25.43
N SER A 540 4.93 -9.44 24.74
CA SER A 540 4.63 -8.12 25.28
C SER A 540 3.26 -7.63 24.80
N GLU A 541 2.60 -6.83 25.64
CA GLU A 541 1.39 -6.10 25.28
C GLU A 541 1.79 -4.82 24.54
N ASP A 542 2.06 -4.95 23.23
CA ASP A 542 2.55 -3.83 22.41
C ASP A 542 1.43 -2.87 22.00
N GLU A 543 0.18 -3.31 22.17
CA GLU A 543 -1.05 -2.52 22.01
C GLU A 543 -2.05 -2.90 23.09
N ALA A 544 -3.06 -2.06 23.33
CA ALA A 544 -4.10 -2.33 24.32
C ALA A 544 -4.79 -3.68 24.02
N CYS A 545 -4.58 -4.67 24.88
CA CYS A 545 -4.93 -6.06 24.60
C CYS A 545 -6.00 -6.55 25.58
N SER A 546 -7.26 -6.52 25.14
CA SER A 546 -8.39 -7.02 25.93
C SER A 546 -8.25 -8.51 26.30
N GLN A 547 -7.54 -9.25 25.44
CA GLN A 547 -7.32 -10.68 25.48
C GLN A 547 -5.98 -11.09 26.12
N ARG A 548 -5.24 -10.15 26.75
CA ARG A 548 -3.91 -10.42 27.37
C ARG A 548 -3.87 -11.59 28.36
N ASN A 549 -4.98 -11.84 29.06
CA ASN A 549 -5.08 -12.88 30.10
C ASN A 549 -5.51 -14.24 29.54
N VAL A 550 -5.69 -14.37 28.23
CA VAL A 550 -6.02 -15.65 27.61
C VAL A 550 -4.84 -16.61 27.76
N ALA A 551 -5.11 -17.80 28.29
CA ALA A 551 -4.10 -18.84 28.46
C ALA A 551 -3.67 -19.38 27.09
N ALA A 552 -4.64 -19.83 26.28
CA ALA A 552 -4.42 -20.36 24.94
C ALA A 552 -5.24 -19.61 23.90
N ASP A 553 -4.60 -19.23 22.81
CA ASP A 553 -5.21 -18.52 21.69
C ASP A 553 -6.17 -19.42 20.92
N THR A 554 -7.12 -18.79 20.22
CA THR A 554 -8.12 -19.51 19.43
C THR A 554 -7.75 -19.44 17.95
N VAL A 555 -7.48 -20.60 17.35
CA VAL A 555 -7.28 -20.73 15.89
C VAL A 555 -8.65 -20.64 15.22
N ALA A 556 -8.78 -19.74 14.24
CA ALA A 556 -10.01 -19.58 13.48
C ALA A 556 -10.25 -20.80 12.57
N VAL A 557 -11.52 -21.11 12.31
CA VAL A 557 -11.89 -22.17 11.37
C VAL A 557 -11.88 -21.59 9.97
N THR A 558 -10.96 -22.04 9.13
CA THR A 558 -10.88 -21.65 7.72
C THR A 558 -11.58 -22.69 6.83
N GLY A 559 -11.98 -22.26 5.63
CA GLY A 559 -12.52 -23.16 4.60
C GLY A 559 -11.46 -23.98 3.85
N SER A 560 -10.21 -23.97 4.30
CA SER A 560 -9.09 -24.63 3.64
C SER A 560 -9.10 -26.15 3.81
N THR A 561 -8.50 -26.84 2.85
CA THR A 561 -8.18 -28.27 2.92
C THR A 561 -7.24 -28.51 4.10
N GLN A 562 -7.45 -29.60 4.85
CA GLN A 562 -6.55 -29.90 5.96
C GLN A 562 -5.16 -30.26 5.45
N TYR A 563 -4.10 -29.93 6.21
CA TYR A 563 -2.72 -30.15 5.79
C TYR A 563 -2.45 -31.58 5.31
N CYS A 564 -2.91 -32.58 6.05
CA CYS A 564 -2.73 -34.00 5.70
C CYS A 564 -3.68 -34.50 4.59
N GLU A 565 -4.68 -33.71 4.24
CA GLU A 565 -5.57 -33.97 3.11
C GLU A 565 -5.00 -33.41 1.80
N LEU A 566 -4.00 -32.52 1.85
CA LEU A 566 -3.32 -32.05 0.64
C LEU A 566 -2.62 -33.17 -0.13
N GLU A 567 -2.13 -34.19 0.58
CA GLU A 567 -1.48 -35.36 -0.04
C GLU A 567 -2.45 -36.48 -0.43
N THR A 568 -3.68 -36.48 0.10
CA THR A 568 -4.65 -37.58 -0.10
C THR A 568 -5.94 -37.15 -0.83
N GLY A 569 -6.21 -35.86 -0.95
CA GLY A 569 -7.48 -35.26 -1.40
C GLY A 569 -7.50 -34.74 -2.84
N GLY A 570 -6.49 -35.04 -3.62
CA GLY A 570 -6.51 -34.84 -5.06
C GLY A 570 -5.72 -35.97 -5.68
N GLY A 571 -6.38 -36.84 -6.45
CA GLY A 571 -5.63 -37.61 -7.43
C GLY A 571 -4.84 -36.57 -8.20
N THR A 572 -3.51 -36.63 -8.10
CA THR A 572 -2.59 -35.87 -8.93
C THR A 572 -3.14 -36.02 -10.34
N PRO A 573 -3.63 -34.96 -11.01
CA PRO A 573 -3.33 -34.91 -12.43
C PRO A 573 -1.81 -34.98 -12.41
N ALA A 574 -1.25 -36.10 -12.87
CA ALA A 574 0.17 -36.15 -13.11
C ALA A 574 0.50 -34.84 -13.83
N CYS A 575 1.42 -34.07 -13.27
CA CYS A 575 2.01 -32.98 -14.01
C CYS A 575 2.76 -33.71 -15.13
N THR A 576 2.06 -33.87 -16.24
CA THR A 576 2.42 -34.68 -17.40
C THR A 576 1.63 -34.11 -18.55
N ASP A 577 2.19 -34.18 -19.74
CA ASP A 577 1.49 -33.86 -20.96
C ASP A 577 1.52 -35.03 -21.95
N ALA A 578 0.97 -34.81 -23.14
CA ALA A 578 0.83 -35.85 -24.15
C ALA A 578 2.16 -36.30 -24.79
N GLN A 579 3.26 -35.61 -24.53
CA GLN A 579 4.59 -35.87 -25.08
C GLN A 579 5.45 -36.74 -24.17
N GLU A 580 5.01 -36.98 -22.95
CA GLU A 580 5.74 -37.77 -21.97
C GLU A 580 5.79 -39.28 -22.32
N PRO A 581 6.84 -40.02 -21.91
CA PRO A 581 8.09 -39.52 -21.34
C PRO A 581 8.97 -38.81 -22.38
N ASN A 582 9.50 -37.65 -22.05
CA ASN A 582 10.50 -36.91 -22.84
C ASN A 582 11.56 -36.19 -22.00
N ASP A 583 11.77 -36.64 -20.75
CA ASP A 583 12.69 -36.12 -19.72
C ASP A 583 14.19 -36.07 -20.10
N GLY A 584 14.56 -36.50 -21.30
CA GLY A 584 15.96 -36.63 -21.69
C GLY A 584 16.17 -36.70 -23.19
N ARG A 585 17.34 -36.24 -23.65
CA ARG A 585 17.70 -36.17 -25.08
C ARG A 585 17.52 -37.48 -25.84
N ALA A 586 17.72 -38.63 -25.19
CA ALA A 586 17.54 -39.95 -25.80
C ALA A 586 16.06 -40.28 -26.11
N ASN A 587 15.13 -39.66 -25.38
CA ASN A 587 13.68 -39.84 -25.50
C ASN A 587 13.00 -38.66 -26.22
N ALA A 588 13.78 -37.78 -26.84
CA ALA A 588 13.27 -36.54 -27.44
C ALA A 588 12.15 -36.80 -28.47
N ARG A 589 11.02 -36.11 -28.34
CA ARG A 589 9.86 -36.27 -29.24
C ARG A 589 10.03 -35.50 -30.52
N ALA A 590 9.73 -36.13 -31.66
CA ALA A 590 9.74 -35.43 -32.93
C ALA A 590 8.66 -34.34 -32.95
N VAL A 591 9.03 -33.12 -33.33
CA VAL A 591 8.10 -31.98 -33.36
C VAL A 591 8.16 -31.21 -34.67
N THR A 592 6.98 -30.76 -35.13
CA THR A 592 6.75 -29.95 -36.33
C THR A 592 5.49 -29.12 -36.11
N GLY A 593 5.48 -27.85 -36.51
CA GLY A 593 4.34 -26.95 -36.29
C GLY A 593 4.09 -26.63 -34.81
N THR A 594 2.85 -26.28 -34.46
CA THR A 594 2.47 -25.87 -33.10
C THR A 594 1.94 -27.05 -32.28
N VAL A 595 2.53 -27.26 -31.10
CA VAL A 595 2.06 -28.20 -30.09
C VAL A 595 1.57 -27.41 -28.88
N LEU A 596 0.34 -27.71 -28.45
CA LEU A 596 -0.36 -26.99 -27.37
C LEU A 596 -0.46 -27.85 -26.11
N ASN A 597 -0.75 -27.20 -24.99
CA ASN A 597 -1.04 -27.84 -23.70
C ASN A 597 0.13 -28.69 -23.19
N LEU A 598 1.36 -28.19 -23.34
CA LEU A 598 2.57 -28.80 -22.81
C LEU A 598 2.84 -28.26 -21.40
N GLN A 599 3.58 -29.01 -20.59
CA GLN A 599 3.73 -28.71 -19.17
C GLN A 599 5.13 -29.12 -18.67
N ILE A 600 5.91 -28.14 -18.19
CA ILE A 600 7.13 -28.42 -17.42
C ILE A 600 6.77 -28.63 -15.95
N CYS A 601 7.31 -29.70 -15.38
CA CYS A 601 7.11 -30.11 -13.99
C CYS A 601 8.38 -29.97 -13.13
N ALA A 602 8.28 -30.22 -11.81
CA ALA A 602 9.49 -30.15 -10.98
C ALA A 602 10.42 -31.32 -11.29
N ALA A 603 11.69 -30.99 -11.53
CA ALA A 603 12.74 -31.95 -11.89
C ALA A 603 12.47 -32.70 -13.21
N ASP A 604 11.74 -32.06 -14.12
CA ASP A 604 11.40 -32.53 -15.46
C ASP A 604 12.05 -31.60 -16.51
N GLU A 605 12.50 -32.18 -17.63
CA GLU A 605 13.09 -31.50 -18.78
C GLU A 605 12.44 -32.01 -20.08
N ASP A 606 11.78 -31.15 -20.83
CA ASP A 606 11.16 -31.58 -22.08
C ASP A 606 12.13 -31.51 -23.26
N TRP A 607 12.47 -32.66 -23.83
CA TRP A 607 13.31 -32.76 -25.02
C TRP A 607 12.51 -33.00 -26.31
N TYR A 608 12.80 -32.21 -27.35
CA TYR A 608 12.19 -32.36 -28.68
C TYR A 608 13.23 -32.45 -29.80
N LYS A 609 12.95 -33.25 -30.83
CA LYS A 609 13.78 -33.44 -32.03
C LYS A 609 13.19 -32.66 -33.21
N VAL A 610 14.03 -31.83 -33.84
CA VAL A 610 13.63 -30.92 -34.92
C VAL A 610 14.31 -31.34 -36.21
N SER A 611 13.57 -32.06 -37.06
CA SER A 611 14.16 -32.72 -38.25
C SER A 611 14.61 -31.74 -39.33
N ALA A 612 13.85 -30.68 -39.59
CA ALA A 612 14.14 -29.71 -40.64
C ALA A 612 15.13 -28.61 -40.21
N GLY A 613 15.33 -28.41 -38.91
CA GLY A 613 16.00 -27.24 -38.36
C GLY A 613 15.20 -25.96 -38.55
N GLY A 614 15.67 -24.85 -37.95
CA GLY A 614 15.03 -23.54 -37.99
C GLY A 614 14.79 -22.97 -36.59
N THR A 615 13.92 -21.96 -36.49
CA THR A 615 13.61 -21.31 -35.22
C THR A 615 12.53 -22.09 -34.47
N VAL A 616 12.82 -22.49 -33.23
CA VAL A 616 11.83 -23.02 -32.30
C VAL A 616 11.52 -21.96 -31.27
N LYS A 617 10.24 -21.77 -30.98
CA LYS A 617 9.74 -20.84 -29.98
C LYS A 617 8.88 -21.56 -28.97
N ILE A 618 8.99 -21.19 -27.70
CA ILE A 618 7.98 -21.48 -26.69
C ILE A 618 7.27 -20.18 -26.29
N GLU A 619 5.97 -20.29 -26.00
CA GLU A 619 5.20 -19.20 -25.40
C GLU A 619 4.56 -19.71 -24.11
N PHE A 620 4.72 -18.94 -23.03
CA PHE A 620 4.24 -19.23 -21.69
C PHE A 620 3.97 -17.92 -20.96
N VAL A 621 3.44 -17.99 -19.74
CA VAL A 621 3.27 -16.80 -18.90
C VAL A 621 4.38 -16.81 -17.87
N HIS A 622 5.44 -16.02 -18.04
CA HIS A 622 6.63 -16.03 -17.16
C HIS A 622 6.26 -15.87 -15.68
N ALA A 623 5.24 -15.07 -15.38
CA ALA A 623 4.73 -14.89 -14.01
C ALA A 623 4.20 -16.18 -13.34
N ASN A 624 3.89 -17.23 -14.11
CA ASN A 624 3.47 -18.54 -13.57
C ASN A 624 4.67 -19.47 -13.28
N GLY A 625 5.88 -19.12 -13.73
CA GLY A 625 7.08 -19.93 -13.66
C GLY A 625 7.98 -19.67 -14.87
N ASP A 626 9.23 -19.35 -14.63
CA ASP A 626 10.17 -18.98 -15.68
C ASP A 626 10.70 -20.22 -16.42
N LEU A 627 10.55 -20.25 -17.74
CA LEU A 627 10.99 -21.37 -18.58
C LEU A 627 12.08 -20.91 -19.55
N ASP A 628 13.13 -21.69 -19.63
CA ASP A 628 14.27 -21.46 -20.51
C ASP A 628 14.26 -22.46 -21.67
N LEU A 629 14.90 -22.08 -22.78
CA LEU A 629 14.99 -22.90 -24.00
C LEU A 629 16.43 -23.02 -24.48
N ALA A 630 16.91 -24.23 -24.73
CA ALA A 630 18.25 -24.49 -25.27
C ALA A 630 18.19 -25.34 -26.54
N ALA A 631 19.03 -25.03 -27.53
CA ALA A 631 19.19 -25.82 -28.76
C ALA A 631 20.53 -26.55 -28.80
N PHE A 632 20.50 -27.78 -29.33
CA PHE A 632 21.65 -28.66 -29.49
C PHE A 632 21.74 -29.21 -30.91
N ASP A 633 22.94 -29.35 -31.44
CA ASP A 633 23.18 -30.03 -32.73
C ASP A 633 22.97 -31.55 -32.64
N ALA A 634 23.15 -32.26 -33.77
CA ALA A 634 23.03 -33.72 -33.81
C ALA A 634 24.03 -34.44 -32.89
N ASN A 635 25.21 -33.86 -32.65
CA ASN A 635 26.25 -34.44 -31.78
C ASN A 635 26.00 -34.15 -30.29
N GLY A 636 25.07 -33.26 -29.95
CA GLY A 636 24.73 -32.89 -28.57
C GLY A 636 25.49 -31.67 -28.05
N THR A 637 26.12 -30.92 -28.95
CA THR A 637 26.75 -29.64 -28.61
C THR A 637 25.67 -28.57 -28.56
N ARG A 638 25.62 -27.78 -27.47
CA ARG A 638 24.69 -26.65 -27.36
C ARG A 638 25.10 -25.56 -28.35
N VAL A 639 24.16 -25.15 -29.21
CA VAL A 639 24.40 -24.19 -30.29
C VAL A 639 23.66 -22.87 -30.08
N ASP A 640 22.61 -22.86 -29.25
CA ASP A 640 21.85 -21.66 -28.91
C ASP A 640 21.15 -21.81 -27.55
N VAL A 641 20.82 -20.71 -26.90
CA VAL A 641 20.10 -20.68 -25.62
C VAL A 641 19.37 -19.35 -25.44
N SER A 642 18.16 -19.40 -24.87
CA SER A 642 17.33 -18.26 -24.52
C SER A 642 16.87 -18.44 -23.06
N GLU A 643 17.27 -17.48 -22.22
CA GLU A 643 17.07 -17.46 -20.75
C GLU A 643 16.54 -16.06 -20.35
N SER A 644 15.45 -15.63 -20.98
CA SER A 644 14.87 -14.31 -20.76
C SER A 644 13.76 -14.33 -19.70
N THR A 645 13.36 -13.16 -19.22
CA THR A 645 12.19 -13.02 -18.34
C THR A 645 10.92 -12.62 -19.10
N ALA A 646 10.91 -12.81 -20.42
CA ALA A 646 9.76 -12.55 -21.28
C ALA A 646 8.79 -13.73 -21.28
N ASN A 647 7.59 -13.52 -21.83
CA ASN A 647 6.59 -14.59 -22.03
C ASN A 647 6.93 -15.52 -23.21
N THR A 648 8.13 -15.41 -23.77
CA THR A 648 8.55 -16.15 -24.96
C THR A 648 10.04 -16.41 -24.93
N GLU A 649 10.45 -17.64 -25.22
CA GLU A 649 11.84 -17.97 -25.55
C GLU A 649 11.92 -18.47 -26.99
N ASP A 650 12.98 -18.12 -27.71
CA ASP A 650 13.24 -18.65 -29.05
C ASP A 650 14.71 -18.93 -29.31
N VAL A 651 14.96 -20.02 -30.04
CA VAL A 651 16.31 -20.50 -30.37
C VAL A 651 16.35 -20.99 -31.81
N THR A 652 17.52 -20.93 -32.44
CA THR A 652 17.76 -21.52 -33.76
C THR A 652 18.45 -22.87 -33.63
N VAL A 653 17.82 -23.93 -34.15
CA VAL A 653 18.34 -25.30 -34.11
C VAL A 653 18.71 -25.81 -35.51
N PRO A 654 19.90 -26.42 -35.72
CA PRO A 654 20.27 -27.06 -36.98
C PRO A 654 19.35 -28.24 -37.34
N ALA A 655 19.31 -28.58 -38.64
CA ALA A 655 18.58 -29.75 -39.11
C ALA A 655 19.05 -31.04 -38.41
N GLY A 656 18.10 -31.80 -37.85
CA GLY A 656 18.37 -33.02 -37.09
C GLY A 656 18.83 -32.78 -35.65
N GLY A 657 18.83 -31.53 -35.17
CA GLY A 657 19.13 -31.17 -33.78
C GLY A 657 17.97 -31.42 -32.82
N THR A 658 18.20 -31.08 -31.54
CA THR A 658 17.22 -31.20 -30.46
C THR A 658 17.11 -29.89 -29.68
N VAL A 659 15.93 -29.60 -29.14
CA VAL A 659 15.74 -28.51 -28.16
C VAL A 659 15.35 -29.09 -26.81
N ARG A 660 15.68 -28.36 -25.74
CA ARG A 660 15.32 -28.66 -24.36
C ARG A 660 14.60 -27.46 -23.76
N VAL A 661 13.39 -27.68 -23.26
CA VAL A 661 12.64 -26.74 -22.42
C VAL A 661 12.86 -27.13 -20.96
N PHE A 662 13.14 -26.18 -20.08
CA PHE A 662 13.37 -26.46 -18.66
C PHE A 662 13.00 -25.25 -17.80
N GLY A 663 12.63 -25.48 -16.54
CA GLY A 663 12.29 -24.39 -15.62
C GLY A 663 13.50 -23.79 -14.93
N TYR A 664 13.61 -22.45 -14.95
CA TYR A 664 14.64 -21.74 -14.18
C TYR A 664 14.46 -22.01 -12.68
N SER A 665 15.53 -22.44 -12.01
CA SER A 665 15.50 -22.78 -10.57
C SER A 665 14.41 -23.82 -10.19
N GLY A 666 14.00 -24.68 -11.13
CA GLY A 666 12.96 -25.69 -10.91
C GLY A 666 11.52 -25.18 -11.04
N ALA A 667 11.33 -24.03 -11.69
CA ALA A 667 10.01 -23.50 -12.01
C ALA A 667 9.16 -24.49 -12.83
N ARG A 668 7.84 -24.41 -12.65
CA ARG A 668 6.85 -25.21 -13.38
C ARG A 668 5.95 -24.28 -14.16
N ASN A 669 5.65 -24.61 -15.41
CA ASN A 669 4.71 -23.79 -16.18
C ASN A 669 4.11 -24.55 -17.36
N ALA A 670 2.91 -24.14 -17.75
CA ALA A 670 2.31 -24.57 -18.99
C ALA A 670 2.87 -23.73 -20.14
N TYR A 671 3.12 -24.38 -21.27
CA TYR A 671 3.63 -23.72 -22.46
C TYR A 671 3.02 -24.30 -23.73
N LYS A 672 3.26 -23.62 -24.85
CA LYS A 672 3.12 -24.20 -26.18
C LYS A 672 4.43 -24.06 -26.92
N LEU A 673 4.72 -25.04 -27.77
CA LEU A 673 5.92 -25.06 -28.60
C LEU A 673 5.53 -24.83 -30.06
N ILE A 674 6.30 -24.01 -30.76
CA ILE A 674 6.16 -23.70 -32.17
C ILE A 674 7.46 -24.08 -32.86
N ALA A 675 7.42 -25.11 -33.69
CA ALA A 675 8.53 -25.58 -34.50
C ALA A 675 8.27 -25.37 -36.00
N PRO A 676 9.33 -25.31 -36.82
CA PRO A 676 9.24 -25.17 -38.28
C PRO A 676 8.44 -26.29 -38.97
#